data_AF-A0A1F4MG96-F1
#
_entry.id   AF-A0A1F4MG96-F1
#
_cell.length_a   1.000
_cell.length_b   1.000
_cell.length_c   1.000
_cell.angle_alpha   90.00
_cell.angle_beta   90.00
_cell.angle_gamma   90.00
#
_symmetry.space_group_name_H-M   'P 1'
#
loop_
_entity.id
_entity.type
_entity.pdbx_description
1 polymer ?
#
loop_
_entity_poly.entity_id
_entity_poly.type
_entity_poly.pdbx_seq_one_letter_code
_entity_poly.pdbx_strand_id
1 'polypeptide(L)'
;MNVVGNASDQDLPGTVEADTLDGGAGNDTMYGGTGNDTYLFRVGSGVDQVQDYDTTVGNVDTVQFLDVASSALRAIETIGWDLILKYGTNDQLTLQTYFYTDSADYQVELITFSDGVTWTRADITSRVIANGTEGDDTLYGGNDRGNRIYGLGGTDILFGGALNDLLDGGDGNDTLYDQTTGNDTLLGGLGNDYLSSYLSTGADSLDGGDGNDTLFGGLGNDTLVGGLGDDLMDGLEGNDSLTGGGGADTLYGGDLNDLLDGGDGNDTLYDQTAGIDTLIGGLGNDYLSSYLSTGADSLDGGEGNDSLYGSTGNDTLSGGSGMDVLYGGDGDDVYLIGSRDFDIFDSAGNDSAIISTSFVKLPTSIEGVSFVDGAQALPYWIDALLPDSAAGNAFTRLLASGQTFGYAYPTSLPSYDTTPENASGFTPFNELQKLFSKQALVYISSVLNLSFVEVADVDSANTISFGNNVQVASAGYAVYPNSSSVGSDVFISSTAANLAPAEGDYSALTLIHELGHALGLKHPFAEADAVGVQGEGPFLLTSEDSTTWTVESYNSSPAHYHLAYSPLDIAALQYLYGPSATARVGDDSYAISATSSNFVWDGAGLDTLDASALTQAVTLYLTPGYWGFVGSKTATITEPGQVTVNFGTLIENVTGGSGSDVLYGNSADNRLVGNAGNDTLDGGDGHDQVVYAGPATNYTVDTTQSVWTVTDNVGSDGTDTLTNIETLVFAAAPPAVGKTVDLLAYSWKAHTLLDGVAVRAGALAATTDSGGTTSLTNVTDASLGLVADRTIPAAESAATANAVNLQDAIAVLKMIVGLDVNGANQPLSPYQILAADFDGSGSVGLTDAIGVLKHVVGLPTTAPAWYFVSETSASPTWPPIVNADLSGASPVPVGLVGYLAGDVDGSYAGAGAASVLPASYFDTLINNHPGLSYSQFGIYA
;
A
#
# COMPACT_ATOMS: atom_id res chain seq x y z
N MET A 1 59.01 -18.83 -51.41
CA MET A 1 58.50 -18.90 -52.81
C MET A 1 57.37 -17.91 -52.98
N ASN A 2 57.11 -17.37 -54.19
CA ASN A 2 55.89 -16.57 -54.43
C ASN A 2 54.88 -17.43 -55.20
N VAL A 3 53.76 -17.76 -54.57
CA VAL A 3 52.66 -18.52 -55.15
C VAL A 3 51.49 -17.55 -55.35
N VAL A 4 51.06 -17.37 -56.61
CA VAL A 4 49.98 -16.45 -56.97
C VAL A 4 48.91 -17.23 -57.71
N GLY A 5 47.70 -17.22 -57.17
CA GLY A 5 46.50 -17.79 -57.75
C GLY A 5 45.84 -16.88 -58.80
N ASN A 6 44.63 -17.23 -59.22
CA ASN A 6 43.90 -16.56 -60.28
C ASN A 6 42.48 -16.15 -59.86
N ALA A 7 41.47 -16.32 -60.70
CA ALA A 7 40.08 -15.95 -60.42
C ALA A 7 39.17 -17.18 -60.19
N SER A 8 39.78 -18.35 -60.00
CA SER A 8 39.12 -19.65 -59.81
C SER A 8 39.55 -20.19 -58.46
N ASP A 9 38.75 -21.05 -57.84
CA ASP A 9 39.09 -21.72 -56.58
C ASP A 9 40.33 -22.62 -56.74
N GLN A 10 41.35 -22.45 -55.89
CA GLN A 10 42.62 -23.20 -55.95
C GLN A 10 43.12 -23.68 -54.58
N ASP A 11 43.84 -24.81 -54.61
CA ASP A 11 44.72 -25.24 -53.51
C ASP A 11 46.15 -24.73 -53.80
N LEU A 12 46.70 -23.96 -52.88
CA LEU A 12 48.03 -23.33 -52.99
C LEU A 12 48.97 -23.89 -51.91
N PRO A 13 49.76 -24.93 -52.23
CA PRO A 13 50.71 -25.50 -51.29
C PRO A 13 52.01 -24.68 -51.22
N GLY A 14 52.37 -24.26 -50.02
CA GLY A 14 53.67 -23.74 -49.64
C GLY A 14 54.71 -24.84 -49.44
N THR A 15 55.85 -24.46 -48.90
CA THR A 15 57.09 -25.24 -48.82
C THR A 15 57.58 -25.33 -47.37
N VAL A 16 58.89 -25.52 -47.19
CA VAL A 16 59.55 -25.51 -45.87
C VAL A 16 60.42 -24.25 -45.68
N GLU A 17 60.34 -23.32 -46.62
CA GLU A 17 61.02 -22.03 -46.62
C GLU A 17 59.97 -20.92 -46.57
N ALA A 18 60.37 -19.70 -46.23
CA ALA A 18 59.49 -18.54 -46.25
C ALA A 18 58.79 -18.34 -47.62
N ASP A 19 57.46 -18.37 -47.59
CA ASP A 19 56.57 -18.26 -48.73
C ASP A 19 55.72 -16.98 -48.71
N THR A 20 55.26 -16.56 -49.88
CA THR A 20 54.28 -15.51 -50.05
C THR A 20 53.16 -16.06 -50.93
N LEU A 21 51.98 -16.22 -50.36
CA LEU A 21 50.81 -16.83 -50.99
C LEU A 21 49.74 -15.74 -51.22
N ASP A 22 49.32 -15.56 -52.47
CA ASP A 22 48.21 -14.67 -52.87
C ASP A 22 47.20 -15.51 -53.65
N GLY A 23 46.03 -15.80 -53.06
CA GLY A 23 44.94 -16.56 -53.71
C GLY A 23 44.44 -15.89 -55.00
N GLY A 24 44.45 -14.56 -55.03
CA GLY A 24 43.79 -13.80 -56.08
C GLY A 24 42.33 -13.57 -55.73
N ALA A 25 41.43 -13.99 -56.60
CA ALA A 25 39.99 -13.99 -56.39
C ALA A 25 39.45 -15.42 -56.53
N GLY A 26 38.38 -15.75 -55.85
CA GLY A 26 37.86 -17.13 -55.82
C GLY A 26 37.76 -17.58 -54.37
N ASN A 27 37.51 -18.86 -54.13
CA ASN A 27 37.56 -19.40 -52.77
C ASN A 27 38.77 -20.32 -52.69
N ASP A 28 39.91 -19.79 -52.24
CA ASP A 28 41.19 -20.48 -52.26
C ASP A 28 41.52 -21.13 -50.91
N THR A 29 42.31 -22.21 -50.94
CA THR A 29 42.89 -22.83 -49.74
C THR A 29 44.42 -22.74 -49.82
N MET A 30 45.03 -22.09 -48.83
CA MET A 30 46.47 -21.86 -48.74
C MET A 30 47.08 -22.68 -47.61
N TYR A 31 48.18 -23.39 -47.91
CA TYR A 31 48.91 -24.19 -46.93
C TYR A 31 50.32 -23.60 -46.77
N GLY A 32 50.68 -23.05 -45.61
CA GLY A 32 52.02 -22.47 -45.40
C GLY A 32 53.11 -23.52 -45.43
N GLY A 33 52.94 -24.54 -44.60
CA GLY A 33 54.01 -25.49 -44.31
C GLY A 33 54.80 -24.99 -43.11
N THR A 34 56.13 -25.09 -43.17
CA THR A 34 57.00 -24.51 -42.12
C THR A 34 57.77 -23.35 -42.71
N GLY A 35 58.02 -22.28 -41.97
CA GLY A 35 58.71 -21.12 -42.52
C GLY A 35 58.22 -19.82 -41.89
N ASN A 36 58.61 -18.69 -42.46
CA ASN A 36 57.96 -17.41 -42.15
C ASN A 36 57.14 -17.05 -43.39
N ASP A 37 55.88 -17.43 -43.39
CA ASP A 37 55.00 -17.34 -44.53
C ASP A 37 54.16 -16.06 -44.47
N THR A 38 53.77 -15.56 -45.65
CA THR A 38 52.97 -14.34 -45.78
C THR A 38 51.78 -14.56 -46.69
N TYR A 39 50.58 -14.41 -46.15
CA TYR A 39 49.31 -14.62 -46.85
C TYR A 39 48.69 -13.27 -47.21
N LEU A 40 48.45 -13.00 -48.49
CA LEU A 40 47.99 -11.70 -48.98
C LEU A 40 46.48 -11.68 -49.26
N PHE A 41 45.79 -10.69 -48.71
CA PHE A 41 44.34 -10.50 -48.88
C PHE A 41 43.97 -9.07 -49.27
N ARG A 42 42.85 -8.92 -49.98
CA ARG A 42 42.31 -7.65 -50.45
C ARG A 42 40.80 -7.75 -50.67
N VAL A 43 40.10 -6.62 -50.75
CA VAL A 43 38.67 -6.63 -51.11
C VAL A 43 38.47 -7.31 -52.47
N GLY A 44 37.55 -8.28 -52.52
CA GLY A 44 37.29 -9.14 -53.67
C GLY A 44 38.12 -10.41 -53.74
N SER A 45 38.85 -10.75 -52.67
CA SER A 45 39.56 -12.03 -52.55
C SER A 45 38.62 -13.23 -52.50
N GLY A 46 37.40 -13.09 -51.95
CA GLY A 46 36.42 -14.18 -51.84
C GLY A 46 36.39 -14.81 -50.44
N VAL A 47 36.07 -16.11 -50.36
CA VAL A 47 35.98 -16.87 -49.10
C VAL A 47 37.14 -17.86 -49.03
N ASP A 48 38.23 -17.42 -48.41
CA ASP A 48 39.51 -18.13 -48.42
C ASP A 48 39.81 -18.84 -47.10
N GLN A 49 40.63 -19.88 -47.17
CA GLN A 49 41.09 -20.67 -46.03
C GLN A 49 42.62 -20.71 -45.97
N VAL A 50 43.18 -20.58 -44.77
CA VAL A 50 44.61 -20.74 -44.49
C VAL A 50 44.80 -21.84 -43.47
N GLN A 51 45.71 -22.77 -43.77
CA GLN A 51 46.19 -23.78 -42.84
C GLN A 51 47.69 -23.62 -42.65
N ASP A 52 48.08 -23.26 -41.43
CA ASP A 52 49.45 -22.84 -41.11
C ASP A 52 50.10 -23.76 -40.08
N TYR A 53 50.38 -25.01 -40.48
CA TYR A 53 50.91 -26.00 -39.55
C TYR A 53 52.44 -25.92 -39.41
N ASP A 54 52.94 -25.14 -38.44
CA ASP A 54 54.36 -25.00 -38.13
C ASP A 54 54.71 -25.24 -36.65
N THR A 55 55.41 -26.35 -36.38
CA THR A 55 55.92 -26.70 -35.04
C THR A 55 57.26 -26.03 -34.68
N THR A 56 57.79 -25.16 -35.55
CA THR A 56 59.12 -24.55 -35.42
C THR A 56 59.06 -23.27 -34.60
N VAL A 57 59.55 -23.34 -33.36
CA VAL A 57 59.58 -22.19 -32.44
C VAL A 57 60.34 -20.99 -33.03
N GLY A 58 59.68 -19.83 -33.04
CA GLY A 58 60.28 -18.53 -33.40
C GLY A 58 60.15 -18.15 -34.87
N ASN A 59 59.49 -18.98 -35.67
CA ASN A 59 58.95 -18.56 -36.95
C ASN A 59 57.81 -17.55 -36.73
N VAL A 60 57.58 -16.71 -37.73
CA VAL A 60 56.58 -15.62 -37.68
C VAL A 60 55.85 -15.57 -39.02
N ASP A 61 54.64 -16.06 -39.00
CA ASP A 61 53.70 -16.09 -40.11
C ASP A 61 52.81 -14.86 -40.07
N THR A 62 52.49 -14.33 -41.25
CA THR A 62 51.82 -13.03 -41.39
C THR A 62 50.66 -13.09 -42.38
N VAL A 63 49.46 -12.75 -41.91
CA VAL A 63 48.37 -12.33 -42.79
C VAL A 63 48.55 -10.83 -43.08
N GLN A 64 48.51 -10.46 -44.36
CA GLN A 64 48.66 -9.07 -44.80
C GLN A 64 47.48 -8.63 -45.65
N PHE A 65 46.66 -7.74 -45.09
CA PHE A 65 45.62 -7.03 -45.81
C PHE A 65 46.20 -5.83 -46.57
N LEU A 66 46.11 -5.87 -47.90
CA LEU A 66 46.71 -4.86 -48.78
C LEU A 66 45.86 -3.57 -48.87
N ASP A 67 44.53 -3.69 -48.79
CA ASP A 67 43.59 -2.57 -48.94
C ASP A 67 42.42 -2.57 -47.93
N VAL A 68 42.50 -3.41 -46.89
CA VAL A 68 41.55 -3.44 -45.77
C VAL A 68 42.20 -2.79 -44.56
N ALA A 69 41.58 -1.73 -44.01
CA ALA A 69 42.02 -1.09 -42.76
C ALA A 69 41.60 -1.93 -41.55
N SER A 70 42.27 -1.83 -40.40
CA SER A 70 41.92 -2.64 -39.23
C SER A 70 40.50 -2.36 -38.73
N SER A 71 40.02 -1.12 -38.90
CA SER A 71 38.66 -0.71 -38.57
C SER A 71 37.61 -1.10 -39.62
N ALA A 72 38.01 -1.74 -40.72
CA ALA A 72 37.12 -2.13 -41.83
C ALA A 72 36.74 -3.62 -41.79
N LEU A 73 37.24 -4.39 -40.82
CA LEU A 73 36.70 -5.71 -40.53
C LEU A 73 35.27 -5.57 -40.03
N ARG A 74 34.37 -6.38 -40.58
CA ARG A 74 32.95 -6.41 -40.20
C ARG A 74 32.68 -7.39 -39.05
N ALA A 75 33.50 -8.42 -38.92
CA ALA A 75 33.40 -9.39 -37.82
C ALA A 75 34.74 -10.11 -37.60
N ILE A 76 34.96 -10.51 -36.35
CA ILE A 76 36.11 -11.30 -35.87
C ILE A 76 35.50 -12.40 -35.00
N GLU A 77 35.30 -13.58 -35.57
CA GLU A 77 34.48 -14.63 -34.99
C GLU A 77 35.25 -15.95 -34.84
N THR A 78 34.74 -16.85 -34.02
CA THR A 78 35.21 -18.25 -33.95
C THR A 78 34.09 -19.24 -34.26
N ILE A 79 34.42 -20.26 -35.05
CA ILE A 79 33.58 -21.45 -35.24
C ILE A 79 34.45 -22.68 -34.99
N GLY A 80 34.13 -23.45 -33.96
CA GLY A 80 35.02 -24.51 -33.49
C GLY A 80 36.39 -23.96 -33.09
N TRP A 81 37.45 -24.39 -33.76
CA TRP A 81 38.83 -23.93 -33.51
C TRP A 81 39.34 -22.88 -34.51
N ASP A 82 38.49 -22.49 -35.47
CA ASP A 82 38.90 -21.62 -36.58
C ASP A 82 38.69 -20.14 -36.22
N LEU A 83 39.62 -19.27 -36.62
CA LEU A 83 39.43 -17.82 -36.59
C LEU A 83 38.84 -17.35 -37.92
N ILE A 84 37.76 -16.58 -37.86
CA ILE A 84 37.07 -16.06 -39.04
C ILE A 84 37.13 -14.53 -39.04
N LEU A 85 37.68 -13.96 -40.10
CA LEU A 85 37.72 -12.52 -40.34
C LEU A 85 36.83 -12.18 -41.53
N LYS A 86 35.74 -11.44 -41.29
CA LYS A 86 34.84 -10.98 -42.37
C LYS A 86 35.19 -9.54 -42.75
N TYR A 87 35.37 -9.29 -44.04
CA TYR A 87 35.72 -7.98 -44.59
C TYR A 87 35.07 -7.76 -45.96
N GLY A 88 35.25 -6.58 -46.55
CA GLY A 88 34.57 -6.23 -47.80
C GLY A 88 33.04 -6.41 -47.69
N THR A 89 32.36 -6.64 -48.80
CA THR A 89 30.91 -6.96 -48.78
C THR A 89 30.65 -8.44 -48.53
N ASN A 90 31.44 -9.32 -49.15
CA ASN A 90 31.24 -10.78 -49.13
C ASN A 90 32.55 -11.55 -48.88
N ASP A 91 33.63 -10.87 -48.53
CA ASP A 91 34.93 -11.51 -48.36
C ASP A 91 35.09 -12.07 -46.93
N GLN A 92 35.74 -13.22 -46.82
CA GLN A 92 36.00 -13.90 -45.55
C GLN A 92 37.35 -14.60 -45.62
N LEU A 93 38.11 -14.53 -44.53
CA LEU A 93 39.30 -15.35 -44.29
C LEU A 93 39.04 -16.27 -43.10
N THR A 94 39.20 -17.57 -43.31
CA THR A 94 39.22 -18.57 -42.23
C THR A 94 40.65 -19.04 -41.99
N LEU A 95 41.20 -18.78 -40.80
CA LEU A 95 42.44 -19.41 -40.33
C LEU A 95 42.06 -20.70 -39.61
N GLN A 96 42.33 -21.84 -40.23
CA GLN A 96 41.93 -23.14 -39.73
C GLN A 96 42.72 -23.50 -38.47
N THR A 97 42.03 -24.08 -37.48
CA THR A 97 42.62 -24.60 -36.24
C THR A 97 43.46 -23.57 -35.46
N TYR A 98 43.22 -22.28 -35.68
CA TYR A 98 43.96 -21.17 -35.07
C TYR A 98 43.99 -21.24 -33.53
N PHE A 99 42.92 -21.75 -32.92
CA PHE A 99 42.78 -21.91 -31.47
C PHE A 99 42.98 -23.35 -30.96
N TYR A 100 43.46 -24.27 -31.79
CA TYR A 100 43.59 -25.68 -31.41
C TYR A 100 44.71 -25.91 -30.37
N THR A 101 44.33 -26.37 -29.18
CA THR A 101 45.20 -26.91 -28.10
C THR A 101 46.22 -25.96 -27.47
N ASP A 102 46.06 -24.65 -27.60
CA ASP A 102 47.03 -23.63 -27.14
C ASP A 102 48.47 -23.85 -27.68
N SER A 103 48.66 -24.76 -28.65
CA SER A 103 49.96 -25.04 -29.23
C SER A 103 50.24 -24.01 -30.33
N ALA A 104 51.50 -23.56 -30.41
CA ALA A 104 51.96 -22.64 -31.45
C ALA A 104 51.94 -23.27 -32.86
N ASP A 105 51.44 -24.50 -33.00
CA ASP A 105 51.64 -25.32 -34.18
C ASP A 105 50.73 -24.94 -35.36
N TYR A 106 49.68 -24.15 -35.15
CA TYR A 106 48.68 -23.78 -36.18
C TYR A 106 48.46 -22.26 -36.29
N GLN A 107 49.43 -21.46 -35.82
CA GLN A 107 49.22 -20.06 -35.50
C GLN A 107 49.81 -19.12 -36.54
N VAL A 108 48.99 -18.19 -37.03
CA VAL A 108 49.50 -16.96 -37.65
C VAL A 108 49.77 -15.93 -36.54
N GLU A 109 51.01 -15.50 -36.37
CA GLU A 109 51.40 -14.58 -35.28
C GLU A 109 50.94 -13.14 -35.50
N LEU A 110 50.94 -12.68 -36.75
CA LEU A 110 50.71 -11.29 -37.10
C LEU A 110 49.62 -11.12 -38.16
N ILE A 111 48.70 -10.19 -37.93
CA ILE A 111 47.80 -9.65 -38.96
C ILE A 111 48.15 -8.19 -39.18
N THR A 112 48.58 -7.85 -40.39
CA THR A 112 48.95 -6.50 -40.79
C THR A 112 47.89 -5.89 -41.71
N PHE A 113 47.53 -4.64 -41.48
CA PHE A 113 46.45 -3.94 -42.18
C PHE A 113 46.96 -2.77 -43.04
N SER A 114 46.14 -2.34 -43.99
CA SER A 114 46.50 -1.28 -44.96
C SER A 114 46.66 0.12 -44.33
N ASP A 115 46.13 0.34 -43.12
CA ASP A 115 46.29 1.55 -42.33
C ASP A 115 47.57 1.56 -41.47
N GLY A 116 48.38 0.51 -41.56
CA GLY A 116 49.64 0.35 -40.82
C GLY A 116 49.48 -0.22 -39.42
N VAL A 117 48.26 -0.58 -39.01
CA VAL A 117 48.01 -1.33 -37.77
C VAL A 117 48.49 -2.77 -37.93
N THR A 118 49.08 -3.31 -36.88
CA THR A 118 49.46 -4.73 -36.79
C THR A 118 48.84 -5.31 -35.53
N TRP A 119 48.11 -6.41 -35.66
CA TRP A 119 47.58 -7.18 -34.56
C TRP A 119 48.50 -8.37 -34.29
N THR A 120 48.89 -8.50 -33.03
CA THR A 120 49.51 -9.70 -32.50
C THR A 120 48.44 -10.73 -32.13
N ARG A 121 48.84 -11.97 -31.82
CA ARG A 121 47.93 -12.97 -31.25
C ARG A 121 47.12 -12.43 -30.06
N ALA A 122 47.74 -11.68 -29.16
CA ALA A 122 47.06 -11.08 -28.00
C ALA A 122 46.00 -10.04 -28.42
N ASP A 123 46.27 -9.27 -29.49
CA ASP A 123 45.29 -8.35 -30.05
C ASP A 123 44.11 -9.10 -30.69
N ILE A 124 44.39 -10.21 -31.37
CA ILE A 124 43.36 -11.05 -32.00
C ILE A 124 42.48 -11.69 -30.93
N THR A 125 43.07 -12.38 -29.94
CA THR A 125 42.33 -13.08 -28.88
C THR A 125 41.40 -12.15 -28.10
N SER A 126 41.84 -10.92 -27.80
CA SER A 126 41.01 -9.93 -27.10
C SER A 126 39.81 -9.38 -27.90
N ARG A 127 39.70 -9.68 -29.20
CA ARG A 127 38.66 -9.15 -30.11
C ARG A 127 37.69 -10.21 -30.63
N VAL A 128 37.94 -11.48 -30.31
CA VAL A 128 37.15 -12.60 -30.80
C VAL A 128 35.81 -12.67 -30.10
N ILE A 129 34.77 -12.94 -30.87
CA ILE A 129 33.41 -13.21 -30.39
C ILE A 129 32.98 -14.60 -30.88
N ALA A 130 32.42 -15.41 -29.99
CA ALA A 130 31.71 -16.63 -30.36
C ALA A 130 30.21 -16.30 -30.41
N ASN A 131 29.57 -16.51 -31.57
CA ASN A 131 28.12 -16.36 -31.73
C ASN A 131 27.53 -17.73 -32.04
N GLY A 132 26.43 -18.06 -31.36
CA GLY A 132 25.51 -19.12 -31.71
C GLY A 132 24.60 -18.71 -32.87
N THR A 133 23.45 -19.36 -32.92
CA THR A 133 22.41 -19.23 -33.92
C THR A 133 21.07 -18.95 -33.24
N GLU A 134 19.99 -18.91 -34.01
CA GLU A 134 18.62 -18.73 -33.47
C GLU A 134 18.00 -20.07 -33.00
N GLY A 135 18.82 -21.09 -32.73
CA GLY A 135 18.37 -22.35 -32.16
C GLY A 135 19.48 -23.03 -31.38
N ASP A 136 19.13 -24.11 -30.67
CA ASP A 136 19.96 -24.75 -29.65
C ASP A 136 21.43 -25.01 -30.08
N ASP A 137 22.35 -24.35 -29.38
CA ASP A 137 23.78 -24.40 -29.59
C ASP A 137 24.55 -24.90 -28.35
N THR A 138 25.81 -25.28 -28.55
CA THR A 138 26.74 -25.55 -27.45
C THR A 138 28.08 -24.91 -27.78
N LEU A 139 28.47 -23.91 -26.98
CA LEU A 139 29.61 -23.04 -27.22
C LEU A 139 30.63 -23.18 -26.09
N TYR A 140 31.91 -23.25 -26.45
CA TYR A 140 33.02 -23.38 -25.51
C TYR A 140 34.01 -22.23 -25.68
N GLY A 141 34.23 -21.48 -24.61
CA GLY A 141 35.32 -20.52 -24.50
C GLY A 141 36.65 -21.22 -24.22
N GLY A 142 37.73 -20.52 -24.55
CA GLY A 142 39.09 -20.99 -24.35
C GLY A 142 39.66 -20.53 -23.01
N ASN A 143 40.59 -21.29 -22.43
CA ASN A 143 41.21 -20.93 -21.14
C ASN A 143 42.35 -19.89 -21.26
N ASP A 144 42.65 -19.39 -22.46
CA ASP A 144 43.81 -18.55 -22.75
C ASP A 144 43.50 -17.06 -22.92
N ARG A 145 42.23 -16.68 -22.79
CA ARG A 145 41.71 -15.32 -22.99
C ARG A 145 40.37 -15.15 -22.27
N GLY A 146 40.01 -13.90 -21.99
CA GLY A 146 38.61 -13.57 -21.69
C GLY A 146 37.75 -13.67 -22.95
N ASN A 147 36.68 -14.44 -22.86
CA ASN A 147 35.79 -14.84 -23.93
C ASN A 147 34.56 -13.92 -23.99
N ARG A 148 33.95 -13.83 -25.17
CA ARG A 148 32.66 -13.16 -25.41
C ARG A 148 31.81 -14.14 -26.20
N ILE A 149 30.82 -14.72 -25.55
CA ILE A 149 30.01 -15.81 -26.09
C ILE A 149 28.54 -15.38 -26.04
N TYR A 150 27.87 -15.40 -27.19
CA TYR A 150 26.46 -15.05 -27.34
C TYR A 150 25.71 -16.26 -27.90
N GLY A 151 24.71 -16.79 -27.18
CA GLY A 151 23.83 -17.87 -27.62
C GLY A 151 22.87 -17.41 -28.71
N LEU A 152 22.24 -16.25 -28.46
CA LEU A 152 21.22 -15.56 -29.27
C LEU A 152 19.81 -16.06 -28.99
N GLY A 153 19.39 -17.17 -29.56
CA GLY A 153 18.07 -17.70 -29.27
C GLY A 153 18.04 -19.21 -29.38
N GLY A 154 17.13 -19.88 -28.68
CA GLY A 154 17.14 -21.34 -28.55
C GLY A 154 17.40 -21.76 -27.12
N THR A 155 17.67 -23.05 -26.90
CA THR A 155 18.16 -23.54 -25.60
C THR A 155 19.64 -23.86 -25.73
N ASP A 156 20.47 -22.94 -25.26
CA ASP A 156 21.90 -22.93 -25.46
C ASP A 156 22.67 -23.43 -24.24
N ILE A 157 23.88 -23.96 -24.47
CA ILE A 157 24.83 -24.30 -23.42
C ILE A 157 26.14 -23.57 -23.66
N LEU A 158 26.52 -22.66 -22.76
CA LEU A 158 27.69 -21.81 -22.87
C LEU A 158 28.69 -22.15 -21.76
N PHE A 159 29.97 -22.28 -22.12
CA PHE A 159 31.07 -22.48 -21.16
C PHE A 159 32.08 -21.34 -21.31
N GLY A 160 32.35 -20.58 -20.24
CA GLY A 160 33.23 -19.40 -20.28
C GLY A 160 34.69 -19.76 -20.53
N GLY A 161 35.23 -20.69 -19.74
CA GLY A 161 36.64 -21.00 -19.78
C GLY A 161 37.33 -20.38 -18.57
N ALA A 162 38.44 -19.69 -18.79
CA ALA A 162 39.21 -19.05 -17.73
C ALA A 162 39.52 -17.60 -18.08
N LEU A 163 39.84 -16.82 -17.05
CA LEU A 163 39.91 -15.36 -17.09
C LEU A 163 38.50 -14.76 -17.22
N ASN A 164 38.41 -13.43 -17.24
CA ASN A 164 37.13 -12.72 -17.24
C ASN A 164 36.39 -12.88 -18.58
N ASP A 165 35.31 -13.62 -18.56
CA ASP A 165 34.43 -13.95 -19.67
C ASP A 165 33.12 -13.16 -19.61
N LEU A 166 32.47 -13.02 -20.77
CA LEU A 166 31.10 -12.56 -20.92
C LEU A 166 30.32 -13.64 -21.66
N LEU A 167 29.31 -14.20 -21.02
CA LEU A 167 28.36 -15.16 -21.57
C LEU A 167 26.98 -14.52 -21.58
N ASP A 168 26.30 -14.61 -22.70
CA ASP A 168 24.97 -14.03 -22.92
C ASP A 168 24.12 -15.10 -23.63
N GLY A 169 23.13 -15.66 -22.93
CA GLY A 169 22.24 -16.70 -23.44
C GLY A 169 21.33 -16.16 -24.54
N GLY A 170 20.52 -15.17 -24.19
CA GLY A 170 19.62 -14.47 -25.11
C GLY A 170 18.17 -14.92 -24.92
N ASP A 171 17.48 -15.27 -26.01
CA ASP A 171 16.08 -15.72 -25.95
C ASP A 171 16.00 -17.25 -25.83
N GLY A 172 15.53 -17.77 -24.71
CA GLY A 172 15.15 -19.17 -24.51
C GLY A 172 15.58 -19.67 -23.15
N ASN A 173 15.64 -20.99 -22.98
CA ASN A 173 16.03 -21.57 -21.70
C ASN A 173 17.46 -22.05 -21.80
N ASP A 174 18.40 -21.28 -21.28
CA ASP A 174 19.83 -21.43 -21.49
C ASP A 174 20.55 -21.98 -20.26
N THR A 175 21.78 -22.44 -20.47
CA THR A 175 22.65 -22.96 -19.42
C THR A 175 24.06 -22.38 -19.57
N LEU A 176 24.44 -21.50 -18.66
CA LEU A 176 25.71 -20.79 -18.66
C LEU A 176 26.58 -21.31 -17.51
N TYR A 177 27.79 -21.77 -17.84
CA TYR A 177 28.78 -22.25 -16.88
C TYR A 177 30.06 -21.45 -16.94
N ASP A 178 30.43 -20.85 -15.80
CA ASP A 178 31.82 -20.57 -15.50
C ASP A 178 32.33 -21.55 -14.42
N GLN A 179 33.47 -22.17 -14.70
CA GLN A 179 34.03 -23.24 -13.85
C GLN A 179 35.45 -22.93 -13.39
N THR A 180 35.97 -21.74 -13.66
CA THR A 180 37.38 -21.45 -13.39
C THR A 180 37.61 -20.05 -12.84
N THR A 181 38.86 -19.58 -12.84
CA THR A 181 39.19 -18.28 -12.24
C THR A 181 38.86 -17.15 -13.21
N GLY A 182 38.20 -16.10 -12.74
CA GLY A 182 37.94 -14.89 -13.51
C GLY A 182 36.94 -14.04 -12.73
N ASN A 183 36.75 -12.79 -13.13
CA ASN A 183 35.55 -12.06 -12.74
C ASN A 183 34.66 -12.02 -13.97
N ASP A 184 33.61 -12.80 -13.93
CA ASP A 184 32.83 -13.21 -15.08
C ASP A 184 31.47 -12.49 -15.11
N THR A 185 30.87 -12.42 -16.30
CA THR A 185 29.52 -11.88 -16.47
C THR A 185 28.68 -12.88 -17.23
N LEU A 186 27.64 -13.39 -16.59
CA LEU A 186 26.69 -14.35 -17.16
C LEU A 186 25.32 -13.66 -17.22
N LEU A 187 24.74 -13.59 -18.42
CA LEU A 187 23.42 -13.01 -18.67
C LEU A 187 22.52 -14.11 -19.25
N GLY A 188 21.42 -14.45 -18.59
CA GLY A 188 20.43 -15.43 -19.04
C GLY A 188 19.63 -14.88 -20.23
N GLY A 189 18.79 -13.88 -19.96
CA GLY A 189 18.02 -13.16 -20.96
C GLY A 189 16.53 -13.38 -20.79
N LEU A 190 15.83 -13.90 -21.81
CA LEU A 190 14.41 -14.23 -21.72
C LEU A 190 14.24 -15.75 -21.64
N GLY A 191 13.51 -16.25 -20.66
CA GLY A 191 13.24 -17.69 -20.50
C GLY A 191 13.77 -18.18 -19.17
N ASN A 192 13.66 -19.48 -18.91
CA ASN A 192 14.08 -20.03 -17.63
C ASN A 192 15.50 -20.57 -17.74
N ASP A 193 16.44 -19.86 -17.15
CA ASP A 193 17.87 -20.03 -17.33
C ASP A 193 18.56 -20.68 -16.13
N TYR A 194 19.71 -21.29 -16.40
CA TYR A 194 20.60 -21.85 -15.39
C TYR A 194 21.99 -21.22 -15.50
N LEU A 195 22.37 -20.39 -14.54
CA LEU A 195 23.66 -19.70 -14.48
C LEU A 195 24.46 -20.25 -13.30
N SER A 196 25.70 -20.67 -13.54
CA SER A 196 26.51 -21.26 -12.47
C SER A 196 27.99 -20.92 -12.58
N SER A 197 28.48 -20.29 -11.51
CA SER A 197 29.89 -20.01 -11.21
C SER A 197 30.41 -20.90 -10.05
N TYR A 198 29.79 -22.06 -9.79
CA TYR A 198 30.00 -22.89 -8.58
C TYR A 198 31.46 -23.23 -8.19
N LEU A 199 32.39 -23.19 -9.15
CA LEU A 199 33.82 -23.48 -8.93
C LEU A 199 34.73 -22.29 -9.22
N SER A 200 34.15 -21.14 -9.58
CA SER A 200 34.86 -19.88 -9.76
C SER A 200 35.38 -19.37 -8.42
N THR A 201 36.36 -18.48 -8.48
CA THR A 201 36.98 -17.85 -7.30
C THR A 201 37.04 -16.34 -7.40
N GLY A 202 36.55 -15.75 -8.50
CA GLY A 202 36.52 -14.31 -8.63
C GLY A 202 35.14 -13.77 -8.32
N ALA A 203 35.03 -12.44 -8.45
CA ALA A 203 33.79 -11.73 -8.16
C ALA A 203 32.98 -11.64 -9.44
N ASP A 204 31.95 -12.47 -9.53
CA ASP A 204 31.15 -12.70 -10.73
C ASP A 204 29.83 -11.91 -10.69
N SER A 205 29.29 -11.63 -11.87
CA SER A 205 28.01 -10.95 -12.06
C SER A 205 27.08 -11.88 -12.84
N LEU A 206 26.02 -12.35 -12.21
CA LEU A 206 25.00 -13.20 -12.79
C LEU A 206 23.68 -12.42 -12.86
N ASP A 207 23.03 -12.42 -14.01
CA ASP A 207 21.73 -11.76 -14.26
C ASP A 207 20.83 -12.75 -15.00
N GLY A 208 19.75 -13.21 -14.36
CA GLY A 208 18.80 -14.18 -14.90
C GLY A 208 17.98 -13.56 -16.04
N GLY A 209 17.28 -12.47 -15.74
CA GLY A 209 16.49 -11.72 -16.70
C GLY A 209 15.00 -11.96 -16.51
N ASP A 210 14.26 -12.22 -17.60
CA ASP A 210 12.82 -12.55 -17.49
C ASP A 210 12.66 -14.07 -17.49
N GLY A 211 12.13 -14.67 -16.44
CA GLY A 211 11.83 -16.09 -16.34
C GLY A 211 11.97 -16.61 -14.92
N ASN A 212 11.82 -17.92 -14.74
CA ASN A 212 12.12 -18.53 -13.44
C ASN A 212 13.51 -19.16 -13.53
N ASP A 213 14.49 -18.46 -12.99
CA ASP A 213 15.90 -18.72 -13.19
C ASP A 213 16.54 -19.43 -11.99
N THR A 214 17.72 -19.98 -12.22
CA THR A 214 18.54 -20.59 -11.17
C THR A 214 19.98 -20.09 -11.25
N LEU A 215 20.43 -19.36 -10.24
CA LEU A 215 21.74 -18.70 -10.19
C LEU A 215 22.60 -19.25 -9.04
N PHE A 216 23.87 -19.56 -9.31
CA PHE A 216 24.85 -19.97 -8.29
C PHE A 216 26.13 -19.12 -8.39
N GLY A 217 26.42 -18.32 -7.35
CA GLY A 217 27.54 -17.36 -7.30
C GLY A 217 28.91 -18.02 -7.24
N GLY A 218 29.09 -18.99 -6.33
CA GLY A 218 30.29 -19.81 -6.29
C GLY A 218 31.23 -19.45 -5.16
N LEU A 219 32.51 -19.28 -5.44
CA LEU A 219 33.43 -18.72 -4.45
C LEU A 219 33.78 -17.32 -4.94
N GLY A 220 33.72 -16.32 -4.08
CA GLY A 220 33.96 -14.97 -4.56
C GLY A 220 33.32 -13.93 -3.68
N ASN A 221 32.94 -12.82 -4.30
CA ASN A 221 32.04 -11.84 -3.73
C ASN A 221 31.16 -11.45 -4.90
N ASP A 222 30.06 -12.13 -5.05
CA ASP A 222 29.31 -12.21 -6.29
C ASP A 222 28.11 -11.27 -6.26
N THR A 223 27.62 -10.92 -7.44
CA THR A 223 26.38 -10.15 -7.62
C THR A 223 25.42 -10.96 -8.46
N LEU A 224 24.29 -11.33 -7.87
CA LEU A 224 23.25 -12.14 -8.50
C LEU A 224 21.97 -11.30 -8.59
N VAL A 225 21.37 -11.26 -9.77
CA VAL A 225 20.09 -10.61 -10.03
C VAL A 225 19.17 -11.64 -10.69
N GLY A 226 18.02 -11.95 -10.07
CA GLY A 226 17.02 -12.86 -10.62
C GLY A 226 16.30 -12.22 -11.80
N GLY A 227 15.55 -11.15 -11.54
CA GLY A 227 14.87 -10.34 -12.55
C GLY A 227 13.35 -10.44 -12.42
N LEU A 228 12.64 -10.89 -13.45
CA LEU A 228 11.19 -11.11 -13.40
C LEU A 228 10.86 -12.59 -13.40
N GLY A 229 10.16 -13.10 -12.41
CA GLY A 229 9.71 -14.49 -12.30
C GLY A 229 10.06 -15.05 -10.93
N ASP A 230 9.79 -16.34 -10.71
CA ASP A 230 10.10 -16.95 -9.41
C ASP A 230 11.50 -17.59 -9.48
N ASP A 231 12.50 -16.93 -8.90
CA ASP A 231 13.92 -17.25 -9.04
C ASP A 231 14.50 -18.04 -7.86
N LEU A 232 15.54 -18.82 -8.12
CA LEU A 232 16.32 -19.54 -7.11
C LEU A 232 17.78 -19.10 -7.16
N MET A 233 18.28 -18.49 -6.09
CA MET A 233 19.63 -17.95 -6.03
C MET A 233 20.40 -18.45 -4.81
N ASP A 234 21.69 -18.77 -4.99
CA ASP A 234 22.60 -19.20 -3.92
C ASP A 234 23.99 -18.56 -4.11
N GLY A 235 24.37 -17.67 -3.19
CA GLY A 235 25.65 -16.94 -3.21
C GLY A 235 26.84 -17.86 -2.98
N LEU A 236 26.70 -18.82 -2.06
CA LEU A 236 27.69 -19.81 -1.63
C LEU A 236 28.82 -19.24 -0.76
N GLU A 237 30.08 -19.22 -1.16
CA GLU A 237 31.16 -18.67 -0.32
C GLU A 237 31.49 -17.25 -0.77
N GLY A 238 31.29 -16.24 0.09
CA GLY A 238 31.62 -14.89 -0.31
C GLY A 238 30.91 -13.83 0.50
N ASN A 239 31.25 -12.56 0.27
CA ASN A 239 30.33 -11.50 0.67
C ASN A 239 29.51 -11.12 -0.56
N ASP A 240 28.33 -11.71 -0.68
CA ASP A 240 27.55 -11.70 -1.90
C ASP A 240 26.40 -10.68 -1.84
N SER A 241 25.94 -10.27 -3.00
CA SER A 241 24.79 -9.37 -3.17
C SER A 241 23.77 -10.04 -4.07
N LEU A 242 22.62 -10.39 -3.51
CA LEU A 242 21.52 -11.10 -4.17
C LEU A 242 20.29 -10.19 -4.24
N THR A 243 19.74 -9.98 -5.43
CA THR A 243 18.46 -9.29 -5.65
C THR A 243 17.51 -10.20 -6.43
N GLY A 244 16.37 -10.58 -5.84
CA GLY A 244 15.35 -11.43 -6.47
C GLY A 244 14.68 -10.70 -7.64
N GLY A 245 14.03 -9.57 -7.36
CA GLY A 245 13.43 -8.73 -8.38
C GLY A 245 11.93 -8.73 -8.26
N GLY A 246 11.19 -9.32 -9.18
CA GLY A 246 9.74 -9.43 -9.08
C GLY A 246 9.25 -10.84 -9.33
N GLY A 247 8.48 -11.40 -8.41
CA GLY A 247 8.06 -12.80 -8.39
C GLY A 247 8.28 -13.37 -6.98
N ALA A 248 7.98 -14.65 -6.76
CA ALA A 248 8.20 -15.26 -5.45
C ALA A 248 9.56 -15.97 -5.42
N ASP A 249 10.58 -15.26 -4.90
CA ASP A 249 11.97 -15.66 -5.02
C ASP A 249 12.47 -16.46 -3.82
N THR A 250 13.50 -17.27 -4.03
CA THR A 250 14.22 -17.99 -2.96
C THR A 250 15.71 -17.67 -3.02
N LEU A 251 16.21 -16.96 -2.01
CA LEU A 251 17.59 -16.49 -1.92
C LEU A 251 18.32 -17.19 -0.77
N TYR A 252 19.52 -17.71 -1.06
CA TYR A 252 20.46 -18.23 -0.06
C TYR A 252 21.73 -17.39 -0.09
N GLY A 253 22.09 -16.74 1.03
CA GLY A 253 23.30 -15.92 1.13
C GLY A 253 24.55 -16.78 1.05
N GLY A 254 24.77 -17.58 2.09
CA GLY A 254 25.88 -18.51 2.13
C GLY A 254 26.81 -18.21 3.30
N ASP A 255 28.11 -18.45 3.10
CA ASP A 255 29.19 -18.23 4.06
C ASP A 255 29.66 -16.78 4.00
N LEU A 256 29.82 -16.12 5.16
CA LEU A 256 30.31 -14.74 5.35
C LEU A 256 29.17 -13.71 5.30
N ASN A 257 29.41 -12.48 4.86
CA ASN A 257 28.50 -11.35 5.07
C ASN A 257 27.79 -10.97 3.77
N ASP A 258 26.51 -11.26 3.70
CA ASP A 258 25.69 -11.16 2.51
C ASP A 258 24.62 -10.07 2.60
N LEU A 259 24.21 -9.58 1.43
CA LEU A 259 23.06 -8.71 1.24
C LEU A 259 22.03 -9.43 0.37
N LEU A 260 20.87 -9.72 0.93
CA LEU A 260 19.74 -10.34 0.24
C LEU A 260 18.59 -9.34 0.18
N ASP A 261 18.06 -9.11 -1.02
CA ASP A 261 16.90 -8.24 -1.30
C ASP A 261 15.90 -9.06 -2.14
N GLY A 262 14.74 -9.39 -1.57
CA GLY A 262 13.69 -10.17 -2.25
C GLY A 262 13.07 -9.38 -3.40
N GLY A 263 12.53 -8.20 -3.08
CA GLY A 263 11.95 -7.29 -4.06
C GLY A 263 10.43 -7.31 -4.02
N ASP A 264 9.77 -7.47 -5.17
CA ASP A 264 8.31 -7.54 -5.28
C ASP A 264 7.85 -9.01 -5.27
N GLY A 265 7.18 -9.48 -4.21
CA GLY A 265 6.58 -10.81 -4.18
C GLY A 265 6.51 -11.41 -2.79
N ASN A 266 6.24 -12.71 -2.68
CA ASN A 266 6.31 -13.37 -1.37
C ASN A 266 7.60 -14.19 -1.35
N ASP A 267 8.65 -13.59 -0.81
CA ASP A 267 10.01 -14.08 -0.95
C ASP A 267 10.45 -14.92 0.23
N THR A 268 11.45 -15.77 -0.01
CA THR A 268 12.05 -16.63 1.01
C THR A 268 13.55 -16.42 1.04
N LEU A 269 14.04 -15.75 2.08
CA LEU A 269 15.45 -15.39 2.26
C LEU A 269 16.07 -16.21 3.40
N TYR A 270 17.17 -16.90 3.09
CA TYR A 270 17.92 -17.72 4.04
C TYR A 270 19.39 -17.29 4.10
N ASP A 271 19.83 -16.88 5.28
CA ASP A 271 21.23 -16.96 5.66
C ASP A 271 21.43 -18.26 6.48
N GLN A 272 22.55 -18.96 6.26
CA GLN A 272 22.82 -20.27 6.82
C GLN A 272 24.07 -20.29 7.72
N THR A 273 24.76 -19.16 7.92
CA THR A 273 26.12 -19.18 8.47
C THR A 273 26.39 -18.06 9.47
N ALA A 274 27.60 -17.99 10.03
CA ALA A 274 27.95 -17.08 11.11
C ALA A 274 28.30 -15.66 10.64
N GLY A 275 27.72 -15.23 9.51
CA GLY A 275 27.92 -13.94 8.87
C GLY A 275 27.49 -12.74 9.69
N ILE A 276 27.54 -11.55 9.09
CA ILE A 276 26.74 -10.41 9.55
C ILE A 276 25.97 -9.98 8.32
N ASP A 277 24.70 -10.34 8.29
CA ASP A 277 23.91 -10.38 7.08
C ASP A 277 22.82 -9.32 7.09
N THR A 278 22.39 -8.92 5.89
CA THR A 278 21.25 -8.02 5.71
C THR A 278 20.24 -8.69 4.80
N LEU A 279 19.05 -8.96 5.34
CA LEU A 279 17.93 -9.56 4.62
C LEU A 279 16.81 -8.52 4.53
N ILE A 280 16.35 -8.25 3.31
CA ILE A 280 15.28 -7.30 3.00
C ILE A 280 14.21 -8.05 2.21
N GLY A 281 13.00 -8.16 2.75
CA GLY A 281 11.87 -8.83 2.08
C GLY A 281 11.37 -8.01 0.90
N GLY A 282 10.81 -6.84 1.17
CA GLY A 282 10.36 -5.91 0.14
C GLY A 282 8.84 -5.75 0.14
N LEU A 283 8.18 -5.95 -0.99
CA LEU A 283 6.71 -5.90 -1.11
C LEU A 283 6.12 -7.30 -1.12
N GLY A 284 5.33 -7.67 -0.12
CA GLY A 284 4.57 -8.90 -0.06
C GLY A 284 4.74 -9.57 1.30
N ASN A 285 4.38 -10.85 1.41
CA ASN A 285 4.44 -11.55 2.70
C ASN A 285 5.66 -12.46 2.69
N ASP A 286 6.73 -12.01 3.34
CA ASP A 286 8.06 -12.57 3.19
C ASP A 286 8.44 -13.48 4.36
N TYR A 287 9.36 -14.40 4.08
CA TYR A 287 9.95 -15.28 5.07
C TYR A 287 11.47 -15.06 5.11
N LEU A 288 11.96 -14.46 6.19
CA LEU A 288 13.38 -14.16 6.40
C LEU A 288 13.92 -15.01 7.56
N SER A 289 15.01 -15.74 7.34
CA SER A 289 15.63 -16.56 8.39
C SER A 289 17.16 -16.60 8.28
N SER A 290 17.85 -16.17 9.34
CA SER A 290 19.30 -16.36 9.54
C SER A 290 19.57 -17.70 10.25
N TYR A 291 19.11 -18.80 9.64
CA TYR A 291 19.07 -20.12 10.27
C TYR A 291 20.45 -20.59 10.75
N LEU A 292 20.60 -20.80 12.07
CA LEU A 292 21.86 -21.21 12.72
C LEU A 292 23.00 -20.18 12.60
N SER A 293 22.70 -18.96 12.15
CA SER A 293 23.62 -17.84 12.26
C SER A 293 23.96 -17.57 13.71
N THR A 294 25.19 -17.11 13.93
CA THR A 294 25.65 -16.52 15.20
C THR A 294 26.01 -15.04 15.00
N GLY A 295 25.57 -14.49 13.88
CA GLY A 295 25.83 -13.16 13.39
C GLY A 295 25.21 -12.07 14.23
N ALA A 296 25.15 -10.87 13.68
CA ALA A 296 24.42 -9.77 14.29
C ALA A 296 23.64 -9.13 13.16
N ASP A 297 22.57 -9.80 12.78
CA ASP A 297 21.98 -9.70 11.46
C ASP A 297 20.90 -8.61 11.43
N SER A 298 20.65 -8.05 10.25
CA SER A 298 19.62 -7.04 10.03
C SER A 298 18.54 -7.63 9.14
N LEU A 299 17.33 -7.82 9.70
CA LEU A 299 16.18 -8.34 8.97
C LEU A 299 15.12 -7.22 8.87
N ASP A 300 14.70 -6.90 7.65
CA ASP A 300 13.63 -5.95 7.36
C ASP A 300 12.57 -6.61 6.47
N GLY A 301 11.35 -6.78 6.97
CA GLY A 301 10.23 -7.41 6.26
C GLY A 301 9.76 -6.54 5.10
N GLY A 302 9.30 -5.32 5.40
CA GLY A 302 8.91 -4.33 4.40
C GLY A 302 7.41 -4.09 4.41
N GLU A 303 6.74 -4.23 3.26
CA GLU A 303 5.28 -4.12 3.17
C GLU A 303 4.62 -5.49 3.10
N GLY A 304 3.89 -5.90 4.12
CA GLY A 304 3.05 -7.09 4.09
C GLY A 304 2.98 -7.76 5.44
N ASN A 305 2.74 -9.07 5.48
CA ASN A 305 2.67 -9.80 6.75
C ASN A 305 3.86 -10.76 6.81
N ASP A 306 4.95 -10.28 7.38
CA ASP A 306 6.24 -10.94 7.24
C ASP A 306 6.53 -11.89 8.41
N SER A 307 7.45 -12.82 8.19
CA SER A 307 7.94 -13.72 9.23
C SER A 307 9.46 -13.69 9.28
N LEU A 308 10.01 -13.07 10.33
CA LEU A 308 11.44 -12.83 10.53
C LEU A 308 11.98 -13.70 11.66
N TYR A 309 13.09 -14.38 11.43
CA TYR A 309 13.78 -15.26 12.39
C TYR A 309 15.28 -14.92 12.47
N GLY A 310 15.70 -14.23 13.54
CA GLY A 310 17.10 -13.85 13.84
C GLY A 310 17.99 -15.00 14.35
N SER A 311 17.37 -16.06 14.89
CA SER A 311 18.07 -17.25 15.40
C SER A 311 18.99 -16.99 16.60
N THR A 312 20.31 -16.88 16.41
CA THR A 312 21.24 -16.58 17.51
C THR A 312 22.13 -15.45 17.09
N GLY A 313 22.44 -14.53 17.98
CA GLY A 313 23.09 -13.30 17.53
C GLY A 313 22.56 -12.12 18.28
N ASN A 314 23.06 -10.93 17.98
CA ASN A 314 22.45 -9.70 18.48
C ASN A 314 21.81 -9.02 17.28
N ASP A 315 20.56 -9.39 17.00
CA ASP A 315 19.95 -9.12 15.71
C ASP A 315 19.10 -7.85 15.77
N THR A 316 18.91 -7.22 14.61
CA THR A 316 18.00 -6.09 14.43
C THR A 316 16.85 -6.50 13.53
N LEU A 317 15.63 -6.48 14.06
CA LEU A 317 14.44 -6.92 13.34
C LEU A 317 13.46 -5.75 13.15
N SER A 318 13.05 -5.52 11.90
CA SER A 318 12.01 -4.57 11.50
C SER A 318 10.96 -5.32 10.70
N GLY A 319 9.71 -5.38 11.18
CA GLY A 319 8.63 -5.95 10.39
C GLY A 319 8.21 -5.04 9.23
N GLY A 320 8.24 -3.73 9.46
CA GLY A 320 7.74 -2.76 8.50
C GLY A 320 6.24 -2.50 8.70
N SER A 321 5.47 -2.60 7.62
CA SER A 321 4.03 -2.34 7.61
C SER A 321 3.24 -3.60 7.33
N GLY A 322 2.10 -3.74 8.00
CA GLY A 322 1.29 -4.96 7.98
C GLY A 322 1.52 -5.77 9.25
N MET A 323 1.07 -7.03 9.28
CA MET A 323 1.08 -7.85 10.51
C MET A 323 2.27 -8.80 10.52
N ASP A 324 3.31 -8.41 11.22
CA ASP A 324 4.59 -9.11 11.14
C ASP A 324 4.82 -10.03 12.33
N VAL A 325 5.52 -11.13 12.12
CA VAL A 325 5.96 -12.04 13.16
C VAL A 325 7.48 -11.98 13.27
N LEU A 326 7.97 -11.55 14.44
CA LEU A 326 9.39 -11.32 14.71
C LEU A 326 9.87 -12.29 15.79
N TYR A 327 10.80 -13.17 15.43
CA TYR A 327 11.51 -14.06 16.35
C TYR A 327 12.98 -13.63 16.44
N GLY A 328 13.37 -12.93 17.51
CA GLY A 328 14.77 -12.55 17.72
C GLY A 328 15.63 -13.79 17.98
N GLY A 329 15.35 -14.50 19.08
CA GLY A 329 15.92 -15.82 19.34
C GLY A 329 16.79 -15.84 20.60
N ASP A 330 18.06 -16.22 20.48
CA ASP A 330 19.04 -16.16 21.56
C ASP A 330 19.99 -14.96 21.33
N GLY A 331 20.14 -14.06 22.29
CA GLY A 331 21.14 -12.98 22.28
C GLY A 331 20.54 -11.65 22.72
N ASP A 332 21.23 -10.52 22.54
CA ASP A 332 20.67 -9.21 22.92
C ASP A 332 20.13 -8.51 21.65
N ASP A 333 18.84 -8.67 21.36
CA ASP A 333 18.20 -8.24 20.11
C ASP A 333 17.62 -6.81 20.18
N VAL A 334 17.41 -6.22 18.99
CA VAL A 334 16.80 -4.90 18.79
C VAL A 334 15.61 -5.00 17.85
N TYR A 335 14.41 -4.74 18.37
CA TYR A 335 13.18 -4.67 17.58
C TYR A 335 12.87 -3.22 17.18
N LEU A 336 12.74 -2.94 15.89
CA LEU A 336 12.35 -1.64 15.34
C LEU A 336 10.85 -1.64 15.08
N ILE A 337 10.09 -0.94 15.92
CA ILE A 337 8.63 -1.01 15.92
C ILE A 337 8.03 0.27 15.34
N GLY A 338 7.69 0.19 14.05
CA GLY A 338 7.03 1.24 13.26
C GLY A 338 5.51 1.09 13.13
N SER A 339 4.96 -0.10 13.39
CA SER A 339 3.53 -0.39 13.33
C SER A 339 2.97 -0.86 14.69
N ARG A 340 1.65 -0.96 14.82
CA ARG A 340 0.98 -1.56 15.99
C ARG A 340 0.68 -3.06 15.80
N ASP A 341 1.02 -3.58 14.62
CA ASP A 341 0.55 -4.84 14.08
C ASP A 341 1.73 -5.81 14.01
N PHE A 342 2.09 -6.42 15.15
CA PHE A 342 3.23 -7.33 15.21
C PHE A 342 3.11 -8.38 16.32
N ASP A 343 3.84 -9.47 16.14
CA ASP A 343 3.98 -10.59 17.05
C ASP A 343 5.47 -10.76 17.35
N ILE A 344 5.93 -10.32 18.52
CA ILE A 344 7.31 -10.57 18.93
C ILE A 344 7.37 -11.77 19.86
N PHE A 345 8.22 -12.72 19.51
CA PHE A 345 8.55 -13.89 20.30
C PHE A 345 10.03 -13.90 20.61
N ASP A 346 10.35 -14.00 21.89
CA ASP A 346 11.73 -14.08 22.35
C ASP A 346 11.92 -15.31 23.27
N SER A 347 13.14 -15.85 23.27
CA SER A 347 13.56 -17.02 24.02
C SER A 347 14.71 -16.80 25.01
N ALA A 348 15.58 -15.80 24.84
CA ALA A 348 16.64 -15.44 25.79
C ALA A 348 17.44 -14.19 25.38
N GLY A 349 17.61 -13.24 26.29
CA GLY A 349 18.40 -12.05 25.99
C GLY A 349 18.37 -10.98 27.05
N ASN A 350 19.02 -9.84 26.79
CA ASN A 350 18.54 -8.54 27.27
C ASN A 350 18.12 -7.71 26.06
N ASP A 351 16.88 -7.89 25.65
CA ASP A 351 16.37 -7.39 24.40
C ASP A 351 15.88 -5.97 24.54
N SER A 352 15.84 -5.27 23.40
CA SER A 352 15.37 -3.91 23.36
C SER A 352 14.44 -3.62 22.20
N ALA A 353 13.50 -2.69 22.41
CA ALA A 353 12.65 -2.14 21.36
C ALA A 353 12.92 -0.64 21.19
N ILE A 354 13.01 -0.22 19.93
CA ILE A 354 12.99 1.19 19.51
C ILE A 354 11.65 1.43 18.83
N ILE A 355 10.79 2.19 19.50
CA ILE A 355 9.43 2.42 19.06
C ILE A 355 9.32 3.80 18.42
N SER A 356 8.92 3.85 17.16
CA SER A 356 8.61 5.09 16.44
C SER A 356 7.11 5.39 16.34
N THR A 357 6.25 4.41 16.62
CA THR A 357 4.79 4.57 16.64
C THR A 357 4.20 4.68 18.04
N SER A 358 3.17 5.51 18.22
CA SER A 358 2.60 5.72 19.55
C SER A 358 1.64 4.61 19.97
N PHE A 359 1.56 4.40 21.28
CA PHE A 359 0.57 3.57 21.95
C PHE A 359 0.66 2.08 21.60
N VAL A 360 1.87 1.57 21.54
CA VAL A 360 2.15 0.15 21.30
C VAL A 360 2.09 -0.64 22.61
N LYS A 361 1.42 -1.80 22.58
CA LYS A 361 1.54 -2.83 23.63
C LYS A 361 2.74 -3.71 23.29
N LEU A 362 3.77 -3.70 24.13
CA LEU A 362 4.91 -4.59 23.97
C LEU A 362 4.78 -5.88 24.79
N PRO A 363 5.34 -7.00 24.31
CA PRO A 363 5.60 -8.19 25.11
C PRO A 363 6.45 -7.89 26.35
N THR A 364 6.17 -8.60 27.43
CA THR A 364 6.99 -8.53 28.66
C THR A 364 8.34 -9.21 28.53
N SER A 365 8.59 -9.95 27.44
CA SER A 365 9.90 -10.52 27.13
C SER A 365 10.93 -9.48 26.71
N ILE A 366 10.53 -8.25 26.37
CA ILE A 366 11.47 -7.19 25.99
C ILE A 366 11.87 -6.39 27.25
N GLU A 367 13.14 -6.47 27.67
CA GLU A 367 13.62 -5.81 28.90
C GLU A 367 13.86 -4.30 28.75
N GLY A 368 14.23 -3.85 27.54
CA GLY A 368 14.59 -2.48 27.24
C GLY A 368 13.61 -1.82 26.28
N VAL A 369 13.01 -0.69 26.64
CA VAL A 369 12.12 0.03 25.72
C VAL A 369 12.54 1.49 25.62
N SER A 370 12.70 1.95 24.39
CA SER A 370 12.95 3.35 24.06
C SER A 370 11.93 3.83 23.03
N PHE A 371 11.45 5.06 23.23
CA PHE A 371 10.54 5.73 22.31
C PHE A 371 11.32 6.83 21.59
N VAL A 372 11.22 6.88 20.26
CA VAL A 372 11.74 8.00 19.47
C VAL A 372 11.00 9.28 19.88
N ASP A 373 11.67 10.43 19.83
CA ASP A 373 11.12 11.72 20.27
C ASP A 373 9.72 11.98 19.67
N GLY A 374 8.70 11.99 20.53
CA GLY A 374 7.30 12.20 20.14
C GLY A 374 6.40 10.97 20.30
N ALA A 375 6.95 9.75 20.22
CA ALA A 375 6.19 8.52 20.43
C ALA A 375 5.84 8.33 21.92
N GLN A 376 4.64 7.82 22.19
CA GLN A 376 4.16 7.58 23.57
C GLN A 376 3.94 6.10 23.86
N ALA A 377 4.16 5.71 25.12
CA ALA A 377 3.77 4.40 25.63
C ALA A 377 2.24 4.26 25.65
N LEU A 378 1.76 3.02 25.61
CA LEU A 378 0.34 2.71 25.79
C LEU A 378 -0.20 3.34 27.08
N PRO A 379 -1.40 3.94 27.07
CA PRO A 379 -1.92 4.56 28.28
C PRO A 379 -2.21 3.53 29.36
N TYR A 380 -1.84 3.83 30.61
CA TYR A 380 -1.87 2.86 31.71
C TYR A 380 -3.26 2.23 31.93
N TRP A 381 -4.34 2.95 31.63
CA TRP A 381 -5.71 2.47 31.85
C TRP A 381 -6.17 1.46 30.80
N ILE A 382 -5.51 1.44 29.64
CA ILE A 382 -5.69 0.40 28.63
C ILE A 382 -4.73 -0.73 28.92
N ASP A 383 -3.44 -0.42 29.13
CA ASP A 383 -2.39 -1.40 29.40
C ASP A 383 -2.72 -2.32 30.59
N ALA A 384 -3.29 -1.76 31.67
CA ALA A 384 -3.70 -2.52 32.84
C ALA A 384 -4.84 -3.52 32.60
N LEU A 385 -5.57 -3.39 31.49
CA LEU A 385 -6.69 -4.25 31.11
C LEU A 385 -6.36 -5.18 29.95
N LEU A 386 -5.15 -5.10 29.37
CA LEU A 386 -4.71 -6.02 28.32
C LEU A 386 -3.73 -7.05 28.90
N PRO A 387 -3.87 -8.35 28.57
CA PRO A 387 -2.91 -9.37 28.97
C PRO A 387 -1.56 -9.17 28.28
N ASP A 388 -0.51 -9.64 28.95
CA ASP A 388 0.82 -9.74 28.38
C ASP A 388 0.94 -11.01 27.53
N SER A 389 1.71 -10.97 26.44
CA SER A 389 1.90 -12.10 25.52
C SER A 389 2.63 -13.30 26.15
N ALA A 390 3.31 -13.12 27.29
CA ALA A 390 4.11 -14.15 27.97
C ALA A 390 3.31 -15.37 28.49
N ALA A 391 1.98 -15.31 28.49
CA ALA A 391 1.13 -16.45 28.84
C ALA A 391 0.98 -17.50 27.72
N GLY A 392 1.71 -17.38 26.60
CA GLY A 392 1.59 -18.28 25.45
C GLY A 392 0.33 -18.06 24.63
N ASN A 393 -0.40 -16.98 24.92
CA ASN A 393 -1.61 -16.58 24.21
C ASN A 393 -1.21 -15.44 23.30
N ALA A 394 -0.90 -15.80 22.05
CA ALA A 394 -0.61 -14.85 21.00
C ALA A 394 -1.78 -13.84 20.94
N PHE A 395 -1.53 -12.60 21.37
CA PHE A 395 -2.51 -11.51 21.44
C PHE A 395 -2.91 -10.99 20.05
N THR A 396 -2.65 -11.81 19.03
CA THR A 396 -2.23 -11.37 17.72
C THR A 396 -3.30 -11.58 16.67
N ARG A 397 -4.55 -11.76 17.11
CA ARG A 397 -5.67 -11.95 16.19
C ARG A 397 -6.90 -11.13 16.52
N LEU A 398 -6.71 -9.85 16.83
CA LEU A 398 -7.85 -8.94 16.99
C LEU A 398 -7.74 -7.70 16.10
N LEU A 399 -6.56 -7.40 15.57
CA LEU A 399 -6.28 -6.24 14.73
C LEU A 399 -6.43 -6.50 13.21
N ALA A 400 -6.52 -7.77 12.77
CA ALA A 400 -6.68 -8.12 11.35
C ALA A 400 -8.13 -7.94 10.82
N SER A 401 -8.27 -7.40 9.60
CA SER A 401 -9.55 -7.18 8.93
C SER A 401 -10.44 -8.44 8.85
N GLY A 402 -11.72 -8.32 9.22
CA GLY A 402 -12.72 -9.39 9.13
C GLY A 402 -13.40 -9.79 10.45
N GLN A 403 -13.43 -8.90 11.44
CA GLN A 403 -13.89 -9.04 12.84
C GLN A 403 -15.26 -9.72 13.05
N THR A 404 -15.35 -11.02 12.75
CA THR A 404 -16.52 -11.86 12.94
C THR A 404 -16.20 -12.97 13.91
N PHE A 405 -16.85 -12.98 15.06
CA PHE A 405 -16.81 -14.10 15.98
C PHE A 405 -17.96 -15.06 15.71
N GLY A 406 -17.64 -16.34 15.56
CA GLY A 406 -18.64 -17.38 15.72
C GLY A 406 -19.13 -17.39 17.17
N TYR A 407 -20.39 -17.74 17.42
CA TYR A 407 -20.82 -18.11 18.76
C TYR A 407 -21.76 -19.31 18.74
N ALA A 408 -21.69 -20.13 19.79
CA ALA A 408 -22.46 -21.36 19.84
C ALA A 408 -22.89 -21.74 21.26
N TYR A 409 -23.97 -22.53 21.33
CA TYR A 409 -24.50 -23.09 22.58
C TYR A 409 -24.43 -24.62 22.54
N PRO A 410 -23.26 -25.21 22.82
CA PRO A 410 -23.08 -26.64 22.79
C PRO A 410 -24.10 -27.41 23.64
N THR A 411 -24.60 -28.53 23.13
CA THR A 411 -25.45 -29.46 23.91
C THR A 411 -24.63 -30.46 24.73
N SER A 412 -23.33 -30.55 24.46
CA SER A 412 -22.33 -31.36 25.14
C SER A 412 -21.00 -30.61 25.11
N LEU A 413 -20.08 -30.91 26.03
CA LEU A 413 -18.75 -30.29 26.03
C LEU A 413 -18.10 -30.35 24.63
N PRO A 414 -17.50 -29.25 24.13
CA PRO A 414 -16.78 -29.25 22.86
C PRO A 414 -15.70 -30.32 22.80
N SER A 415 -15.41 -30.83 21.60
CA SER A 415 -14.61 -32.05 21.45
C SER A 415 -13.12 -31.84 21.78
N TYR A 416 -12.63 -30.61 21.64
CA TYR A 416 -11.27 -30.19 21.98
C TYR A 416 -11.05 -30.01 23.49
N ASP A 417 -12.11 -29.74 24.26
CA ASP A 417 -11.99 -29.60 25.71
C ASP A 417 -11.97 -30.99 26.37
N THR A 418 -10.75 -31.40 26.73
CA THR A 418 -10.49 -32.68 27.38
C THR A 418 -10.37 -32.57 28.90
N THR A 419 -10.62 -31.39 29.48
CA THR A 419 -10.43 -31.16 30.92
C THR A 419 -11.44 -31.98 31.74
N PRO A 420 -10.98 -32.82 32.69
CA PRO A 420 -11.87 -33.65 33.50
C PRO A 420 -12.90 -32.85 34.30
N GLU A 421 -12.52 -31.66 34.74
CA GLU A 421 -13.34 -30.73 35.50
C GLU A 421 -14.53 -30.24 34.67
N ASN A 422 -14.32 -29.89 33.40
CA ASN A 422 -15.39 -29.47 32.48
C ASN A 422 -16.26 -30.65 32.05
N ALA A 423 -15.67 -31.81 31.81
CA ALA A 423 -16.42 -33.01 31.43
C ALA A 423 -17.37 -33.51 32.51
N SER A 424 -17.04 -33.35 33.80
CA SER A 424 -17.81 -33.93 34.91
C SER A 424 -19.09 -33.18 35.28
N GLY A 425 -19.24 -31.92 34.86
CA GLY A 425 -20.32 -31.03 35.27
C GLY A 425 -20.95 -30.20 34.15
N PHE A 426 -20.56 -30.42 32.89
CA PHE A 426 -21.10 -29.66 31.76
C PHE A 426 -22.63 -29.75 31.69
N THR A 427 -23.29 -28.60 31.61
CA THR A 427 -24.69 -28.50 31.26
C THR A 427 -24.92 -27.39 30.23
N PRO A 428 -25.81 -27.59 29.24
CA PRO A 428 -26.08 -26.55 28.24
C PRO A 428 -26.65 -25.28 28.88
N PHE A 429 -26.40 -24.13 28.26
CA PHE A 429 -27.11 -22.90 28.59
C PHE A 429 -28.62 -23.07 28.42
N ASN A 430 -29.38 -22.55 29.38
CA ASN A 430 -30.83 -22.49 29.28
C ASN A 430 -31.29 -21.28 28.44
N GLU A 431 -32.58 -21.21 28.13
CA GLU A 431 -33.11 -20.16 27.25
C GLU A 431 -32.94 -18.72 27.78
N LEU A 432 -32.93 -18.51 29.09
CA LEU A 432 -32.67 -17.18 29.67
C LEU A 432 -31.21 -16.79 29.50
N GLN A 433 -30.29 -17.72 29.74
CA GLN A 433 -28.86 -17.49 29.55
C GLN A 433 -28.52 -17.21 28.09
N LYS A 434 -29.09 -17.99 27.14
CA LYS A 434 -28.94 -17.74 25.70
C LYS A 434 -29.47 -16.37 25.30
N LEU A 435 -30.65 -16.00 25.78
CA LEU A 435 -31.25 -14.70 25.45
C LEU A 435 -30.37 -13.55 25.95
N PHE A 436 -29.88 -13.65 27.18
CA PHE A 436 -29.04 -12.62 27.78
C PHE A 436 -27.68 -12.50 27.06
N SER A 437 -26.99 -13.61 26.75
CA SER A 437 -25.74 -13.53 25.99
C SER A 437 -25.94 -12.95 24.59
N LYS A 438 -27.03 -13.31 23.88
CA LYS A 438 -27.34 -12.67 22.58
C LYS A 438 -27.53 -11.16 22.71
N GLN A 439 -28.19 -10.70 23.77
CA GLN A 439 -28.34 -9.26 24.03
C GLN A 439 -27.00 -8.58 24.30
N ALA A 440 -26.12 -9.23 25.07
CA ALA A 440 -24.76 -8.75 25.30
C ALA A 440 -23.98 -8.62 23.99
N LEU A 441 -23.96 -9.66 23.15
CA LEU A 441 -23.25 -9.65 21.85
C LEU A 441 -23.77 -8.54 20.91
N VAL A 442 -25.09 -8.30 20.90
CA VAL A 442 -25.68 -7.19 20.14
C VAL A 442 -25.23 -5.83 20.67
N TYR A 443 -25.23 -5.65 22.00
CA TYR A 443 -24.71 -4.42 22.61
C TYR A 443 -23.24 -4.21 22.25
N ILE A 444 -22.41 -5.24 22.35
CA ILE A 444 -20.98 -5.17 22.05
C ILE A 444 -20.74 -4.73 20.60
N SER A 445 -21.48 -5.31 19.64
CA SER A 445 -21.42 -4.91 18.22
C SER A 445 -21.87 -3.45 17.99
N SER A 446 -22.66 -2.89 18.90
CA SER A 446 -23.12 -1.49 18.81
C SER A 446 -22.10 -0.47 19.31
N VAL A 447 -21.05 -0.91 19.98
CA VAL A 447 -19.99 -0.03 20.53
C VAL A 447 -18.59 -0.36 20.00
N LEU A 448 -18.37 -1.59 19.52
CA LEU A 448 -17.14 -2.05 18.90
C LEU A 448 -17.38 -2.42 17.43
N ASN A 449 -16.33 -2.44 16.62
CA ASN A 449 -16.37 -2.87 15.22
C ASN A 449 -16.49 -4.41 15.03
N LEU A 450 -17.15 -5.09 15.97
CA LEU A 450 -17.30 -6.55 15.96
C LEU A 450 -18.64 -6.96 15.37
N SER A 451 -18.65 -8.13 14.73
CA SER A 451 -19.87 -8.85 14.38
C SER A 451 -19.88 -10.26 14.99
N PHE A 452 -21.07 -10.73 15.37
CA PHE A 452 -21.25 -12.05 15.97
C PHE A 452 -22.25 -12.87 15.15
N VAL A 453 -21.85 -14.10 14.79
CA VAL A 453 -22.65 -15.01 13.98
C VAL A 453 -22.84 -16.33 14.72
N GLU A 454 -24.10 -16.77 14.86
CA GLU A 454 -24.39 -18.06 15.47
C GLU A 454 -23.94 -19.19 14.54
N VAL A 455 -23.05 -20.06 15.03
CA VAL A 455 -22.50 -21.19 14.27
C VAL A 455 -23.01 -22.52 14.83
N ALA A 456 -23.12 -23.51 13.94
CA ALA A 456 -23.50 -24.87 14.32
C ALA A 456 -22.28 -25.70 14.75
N ASP A 457 -21.10 -25.37 14.21
CA ASP A 457 -19.84 -26.01 14.54
C ASP A 457 -19.15 -25.24 15.66
N VAL A 458 -19.08 -25.86 16.84
CA VAL A 458 -18.42 -25.29 18.03
C VAL A 458 -16.90 -25.35 17.91
N ASP A 459 -16.38 -26.16 16.98
CA ASP A 459 -14.95 -26.39 16.77
C ASP A 459 -14.41 -25.53 15.60
N SER A 460 -15.12 -24.48 15.19
CA SER A 460 -14.64 -23.50 14.21
C SER A 460 -13.76 -22.45 14.88
N ALA A 461 -12.66 -22.05 14.24
CA ALA A 461 -11.77 -21.00 14.75
C ALA A 461 -12.56 -19.69 15.05
N ASN A 462 -12.09 -18.92 16.04
CA ASN A 462 -12.72 -17.67 16.50
C ASN A 462 -14.19 -17.85 16.94
N THR A 463 -14.55 -19.01 17.50
CA THR A 463 -15.88 -19.27 18.06
C THR A 463 -15.91 -19.08 19.57
N ILE A 464 -16.96 -18.43 20.08
CA ILE A 464 -17.27 -18.32 21.50
C ILE A 464 -18.29 -19.39 21.89
N SER A 465 -17.86 -20.41 22.62
CA SER A 465 -18.75 -21.45 23.13
C SER A 465 -19.29 -21.10 24.52
N PHE A 466 -20.61 -21.14 24.69
CA PHE A 466 -21.26 -20.85 25.98
C PHE A 466 -21.77 -22.13 26.66
N GLY A 467 -21.28 -22.40 27.87
CA GLY A 467 -21.66 -23.58 28.65
C GLY A 467 -21.74 -23.33 30.14
N ASN A 468 -22.44 -24.19 30.86
CA ASN A 468 -22.38 -24.23 32.32
C ASN A 468 -21.47 -25.37 32.78
N ASN A 469 -20.81 -25.20 33.93
CA ASN A 469 -20.11 -26.30 34.61
C ASN A 469 -20.37 -26.28 36.14
N VAL A 470 -20.09 -27.38 36.82
CA VAL A 470 -20.15 -27.51 38.28
C VAL A 470 -18.77 -27.17 38.87
N GLN A 471 -18.42 -25.89 38.86
CA GLN A 471 -17.23 -25.40 39.57
C GLN A 471 -17.58 -24.91 40.98
N VAL A 472 -16.70 -25.20 41.94
CA VAL A 472 -16.87 -24.87 43.37
C VAL A 472 -16.04 -23.67 43.83
N ALA A 473 -15.14 -23.14 42.99
CA ALA A 473 -14.16 -22.11 43.36
C ALA A 473 -14.38 -20.74 42.66
N SER A 474 -15.12 -20.67 41.55
CA SER A 474 -15.46 -19.39 40.89
C SER A 474 -16.94 -19.34 40.46
N ALA A 475 -17.41 -18.13 40.14
CA ALA A 475 -18.75 -17.91 39.59
C ALA A 475 -18.82 -18.18 38.07
N GLY A 476 -17.71 -17.99 37.37
CA GLY A 476 -17.46 -18.28 35.96
C GLY A 476 -15.96 -18.26 35.67
N TYR A 477 -15.58 -18.64 34.46
CA TYR A 477 -14.27 -18.36 33.89
C TYR A 477 -14.41 -18.36 32.36
N ALA A 478 -13.45 -17.70 31.69
CA ALA A 478 -13.33 -17.74 30.26
C ALA A 478 -11.87 -17.90 29.80
N VAL A 479 -11.74 -18.20 28.52
CA VAL A 479 -10.49 -18.47 27.84
C VAL A 479 -10.24 -17.32 26.87
N TYR A 480 -9.05 -16.71 26.95
CA TYR A 480 -8.68 -15.59 26.07
C TYR A 480 -8.76 -16.00 24.59
N PRO A 481 -8.97 -15.05 23.67
CA PRO A 481 -8.81 -15.28 22.23
C PRO A 481 -7.55 -16.08 21.91
N ASN A 482 -7.70 -17.13 21.11
CA ASN A 482 -6.60 -17.98 20.57
C ASN A 482 -5.73 -18.74 21.58
N SER A 483 -6.11 -18.77 22.86
CA SER A 483 -5.41 -19.56 23.88
C SER A 483 -5.71 -21.08 23.81
N SER A 484 -6.57 -21.49 22.87
CA SER A 484 -6.79 -22.89 22.48
C SER A 484 -6.84 -23.00 20.96
N SER A 485 -6.68 -24.22 20.43
CA SER A 485 -6.73 -24.50 18.99
C SER A 485 -8.07 -24.17 18.31
N VAL A 486 -9.09 -23.69 19.05
CA VAL A 486 -10.46 -23.66 18.54
C VAL A 486 -11.39 -22.50 19.01
N GLY A 487 -11.05 -21.69 20.02
CA GLY A 487 -11.90 -20.52 20.37
C GLY A 487 -11.74 -19.93 21.78
N SER A 488 -12.60 -18.95 22.09
CA SER A 488 -12.73 -18.29 23.40
C SER A 488 -13.95 -18.86 24.16
N ASP A 489 -13.76 -19.81 25.06
CA ASP A 489 -14.90 -20.44 25.75
C ASP A 489 -15.34 -19.64 26.98
N VAL A 490 -16.65 -19.57 27.20
CA VAL A 490 -17.27 -18.93 28.38
C VAL A 490 -18.03 -19.99 29.18
N PHE A 491 -17.55 -20.25 30.40
CA PHE A 491 -18.16 -21.22 31.31
C PHE A 491 -18.66 -20.57 32.59
N ILE A 492 -19.95 -20.75 32.88
CA ILE A 492 -20.58 -20.19 34.10
C ILE A 492 -20.91 -21.31 35.09
N SER A 493 -20.70 -21.07 36.39
CA SER A 493 -21.06 -22.03 37.43
C SER A 493 -22.57 -22.25 37.48
N SER A 494 -23.01 -23.52 37.51
CA SER A 494 -24.43 -23.91 37.45
C SER A 494 -25.23 -23.65 38.75
N THR A 495 -24.83 -22.66 39.56
CA THR A 495 -25.56 -22.26 40.77
C THR A 495 -26.88 -21.57 40.43
N ALA A 496 -27.87 -21.64 41.33
CA ALA A 496 -29.22 -21.13 41.06
C ALA A 496 -29.27 -19.63 40.69
N ALA A 497 -28.30 -18.82 41.15
CA ALA A 497 -28.21 -17.40 40.82
C ALA A 497 -27.81 -17.17 39.34
N ASN A 498 -26.93 -18.02 38.81
CA ASN A 498 -26.39 -17.89 37.46
C ASN A 498 -27.29 -18.47 36.35
N LEU A 499 -28.30 -19.25 36.74
CA LEU A 499 -29.26 -19.84 35.78
C LEU A 499 -30.32 -18.85 35.29
N ALA A 500 -30.40 -17.66 35.88
CA ALA A 500 -31.35 -16.62 35.47
C ALA A 500 -30.66 -15.25 35.48
N PRO A 501 -29.73 -14.99 34.54
CA PRO A 501 -29.09 -13.69 34.42
C PRO A 501 -30.14 -12.61 34.14
N ALA A 502 -30.08 -11.52 34.90
CA ALA A 502 -30.95 -10.38 34.78
C ALA A 502 -30.17 -9.10 35.10
N GLU A 503 -30.48 -8.03 34.38
CA GLU A 503 -29.87 -6.73 34.62
C GLU A 503 -30.12 -6.27 36.07
N GLY A 504 -29.08 -5.80 36.74
CA GLY A 504 -29.07 -5.45 38.16
C GLY A 504 -28.66 -6.60 39.09
N ASP A 505 -28.46 -7.82 38.59
CA ASP A 505 -28.05 -8.99 39.37
C ASP A 505 -26.60 -9.41 39.09
N TYR A 506 -25.95 -10.00 40.09
CA TYR A 506 -24.55 -10.47 40.00
C TYR A 506 -24.32 -11.50 38.88
N SER A 507 -25.37 -12.25 38.50
CA SER A 507 -25.31 -13.22 37.41
C SER A 507 -25.18 -12.57 36.03
N ALA A 508 -25.69 -11.35 35.85
CA ALA A 508 -25.46 -10.56 34.63
C ALA A 508 -24.02 -10.08 34.57
N LEU A 509 -23.49 -9.55 35.69
CA LEU A 509 -22.08 -9.12 35.77
C LEU A 509 -21.14 -10.28 35.46
N THR A 510 -21.34 -11.44 36.08
CA THR A 510 -20.50 -12.63 35.83
C THR A 510 -20.43 -12.93 34.34
N LEU A 511 -21.56 -12.95 33.62
CA LEU A 511 -21.53 -13.28 32.19
C LEU A 511 -20.80 -12.21 31.35
N ILE A 512 -21.04 -10.93 31.62
CA ILE A 512 -20.39 -9.83 30.89
C ILE A 512 -18.88 -9.79 31.16
N HIS A 513 -18.48 -10.05 32.40
CA HIS A 513 -17.10 -10.20 32.84
C HIS A 513 -16.39 -11.35 32.10
N GLU A 514 -16.96 -12.56 32.12
CA GLU A 514 -16.36 -13.68 31.36
C GLU A 514 -16.31 -13.41 29.86
N LEU A 515 -17.27 -12.66 29.33
CA LEU A 515 -17.25 -12.26 27.93
C LEU A 515 -16.14 -11.23 27.65
N GLY A 516 -15.77 -10.39 28.62
CA GLY A 516 -14.64 -9.47 28.52
C GLY A 516 -13.32 -10.22 28.40
N HIS A 517 -13.09 -11.23 29.23
CA HIS A 517 -11.98 -12.18 29.07
C HIS A 517 -11.99 -12.89 27.71
N ALA A 518 -13.13 -13.39 27.26
CA ALA A 518 -13.27 -14.03 25.95
C ALA A 518 -12.99 -13.08 24.76
N LEU A 519 -13.04 -11.76 25.01
CA LEU A 519 -12.69 -10.69 24.07
C LEU A 519 -11.30 -10.09 24.31
N GLY A 520 -10.53 -10.59 25.29
CA GLY A 520 -9.13 -10.21 25.51
C GLY A 520 -8.86 -9.23 26.66
N LEU A 521 -9.83 -8.96 27.56
CA LEU A 521 -9.57 -8.14 28.75
C LEU A 521 -9.03 -8.97 29.91
N LYS A 522 -8.03 -8.48 30.63
CA LYS A 522 -7.54 -9.08 31.90
C LYS A 522 -8.11 -8.37 33.12
N HIS A 523 -8.00 -9.04 34.26
CA HIS A 523 -8.26 -8.42 35.56
C HIS A 523 -7.33 -7.23 35.83
N PRO A 524 -7.82 -6.13 36.45
CA PRO A 524 -7.05 -4.92 36.67
C PRO A 524 -6.12 -4.98 37.89
N PHE A 525 -5.93 -6.14 38.51
CA PHE A 525 -5.15 -6.36 39.74
C PHE A 525 -4.31 -7.64 39.65
N ALA A 526 -3.33 -7.75 40.55
CA ALA A 526 -2.46 -8.92 40.61
C ALA A 526 -3.23 -10.16 41.07
N GLU A 527 -3.30 -11.17 40.20
CA GLU A 527 -3.81 -12.49 40.54
C GLU A 527 -2.67 -13.50 40.61
N ALA A 528 -2.73 -14.42 41.57
CA ALA A 528 -1.83 -15.57 41.55
C ALA A 528 -2.41 -16.61 40.58
N ASP A 529 -1.62 -17.05 39.61
CA ASP A 529 -1.99 -18.19 38.77
C ASP A 529 -2.08 -19.49 39.59
N ALA A 530 -2.47 -20.60 38.94
CA ALA A 530 -2.62 -21.89 39.60
C ALA A 530 -1.30 -22.46 40.19
N VAL A 531 -0.15 -21.91 39.81
CA VAL A 531 1.19 -22.26 40.31
C VAL A 531 1.75 -21.21 41.30
N GLY A 532 0.99 -20.16 41.62
CA GLY A 532 1.32 -19.15 42.63
C GLY A 532 2.18 -18.00 42.12
N VAL A 533 2.36 -17.86 40.81
CA VAL A 533 3.03 -16.71 40.18
C VAL A 533 2.04 -15.55 40.14
N GLN A 534 2.43 -14.40 40.66
CA GLN A 534 1.61 -13.18 40.59
C GLN A 534 1.63 -12.67 39.15
N GLY A 535 0.48 -12.26 38.63
CA GLY A 535 0.37 -11.66 37.30
C GLY A 535 1.31 -10.46 37.13
N GLU A 536 1.76 -10.28 35.89
CA GLU A 536 2.59 -9.15 35.47
C GLU A 536 1.72 -7.88 35.40
N GLY A 537 2.24 -6.78 35.97
CA GLY A 537 1.61 -5.46 35.88
C GLY A 537 1.74 -4.86 34.47
N PRO A 538 1.21 -3.65 34.21
CA PRO A 538 0.65 -2.72 35.19
C PRO A 538 -0.77 -3.09 35.63
N PHE A 539 -1.20 -2.49 36.73
CA PHE A 539 -2.52 -2.66 37.33
C PHE A 539 -3.18 -1.30 37.53
N LEU A 540 -4.51 -1.27 37.59
CA LEU A 540 -5.23 -0.05 37.92
C LEU A 540 -4.97 0.37 39.37
N LEU A 541 -5.05 1.67 39.61
CA LEU A 541 -5.00 2.20 40.97
C LEU A 541 -6.24 1.74 41.74
N THR A 542 -6.13 1.60 43.08
CA THR A 542 -7.23 1.12 43.93
C THR A 542 -8.51 1.97 43.82
N SER A 543 -8.40 3.24 43.42
CA SER A 543 -9.56 4.11 43.16
C SER A 543 -10.30 3.79 41.86
N GLU A 544 -9.64 3.10 40.93
CA GLU A 544 -10.15 2.73 39.61
C GLU A 544 -10.50 1.25 39.50
N ASP A 545 -9.88 0.39 40.31
CA ASP A 545 -10.22 -1.03 40.49
C ASP A 545 -11.58 -1.18 41.19
N SER A 546 -12.65 -0.93 40.42
CA SER A 546 -14.05 -1.14 40.78
C SER A 546 -14.91 -1.37 39.54
N THR A 547 -16.07 -2.02 39.71
CA THR A 547 -17.06 -2.22 38.63
C THR A 547 -17.73 -0.93 38.12
N THR A 548 -17.33 0.23 38.63
CA THR A 548 -17.72 1.53 38.04
C THR A 548 -16.94 1.82 36.76
N TRP A 549 -15.68 1.37 36.72
CA TRP A 549 -14.73 1.74 35.69
C TRP A 549 -14.33 0.57 34.80
N THR A 550 -14.36 -0.65 35.33
CA THR A 550 -14.14 -1.88 34.57
C THR A 550 -14.97 -3.03 35.16
N VAL A 551 -15.70 -3.76 34.31
CA VAL A 551 -16.44 -4.95 34.74
C VAL A 551 -15.51 -6.11 35.14
N GLU A 552 -14.22 -6.02 34.78
CA GLU A 552 -13.16 -6.97 35.15
C GLU A 552 -12.73 -6.86 36.62
N SER A 553 -13.17 -5.83 37.34
CA SER A 553 -12.84 -5.69 38.76
C SER A 553 -13.69 -6.61 39.65
N TYR A 554 -13.07 -7.24 40.65
CA TYR A 554 -13.80 -7.94 41.74
C TYR A 554 -14.39 -7.01 42.80
N ASN A 555 -13.95 -5.74 42.86
CA ASN A 555 -14.49 -4.74 43.78
C ASN A 555 -15.80 -4.16 43.24
N SER A 556 -16.92 -4.82 43.56
CA SER A 556 -18.21 -4.55 42.95
C SER A 556 -19.22 -3.83 43.84
N SER A 557 -20.17 -3.14 43.19
CA SER A 557 -21.36 -2.54 43.81
C SER A 557 -22.62 -2.96 43.06
N PRO A 558 -23.73 -3.34 43.73
CA PRO A 558 -24.95 -3.85 43.08
C PRO A 558 -25.63 -2.89 42.09
N ALA A 559 -25.30 -1.61 42.14
CA ALA A 559 -25.85 -0.59 41.22
C ALA A 559 -25.18 -0.59 39.83
N HIS A 560 -24.23 -1.49 39.57
CA HIS A 560 -23.36 -1.50 38.38
C HIS A 560 -23.46 -2.80 37.57
N TYR A 561 -24.48 -3.63 37.81
CA TYR A 561 -24.64 -4.90 37.11
C TYR A 561 -25.47 -4.69 35.85
N HIS A 562 -24.83 -4.29 34.75
CA HIS A 562 -25.52 -3.97 33.51
C HIS A 562 -25.02 -4.82 32.33
N LEU A 563 -25.78 -4.83 31.24
CA LEU A 563 -25.32 -5.37 29.96
C LEU A 563 -24.21 -4.52 29.33
N ALA A 564 -24.03 -3.28 29.81
CA ALA A 564 -23.07 -2.33 29.28
C ALA A 564 -21.69 -2.50 29.91
N TYR A 565 -20.65 -2.44 29.07
CA TYR A 565 -19.27 -2.32 29.51
C TYR A 565 -19.00 -0.95 30.12
N SER A 566 -18.07 -0.91 31.07
CA SER A 566 -17.67 0.33 31.73
C SER A 566 -16.73 1.15 30.83
N PRO A 567 -16.48 2.44 31.14
CA PRO A 567 -15.68 3.30 30.27
C PRO A 567 -14.26 2.78 29.96
N LEU A 568 -13.56 2.17 30.94
CA LEU A 568 -12.22 1.63 30.69
C LEU A 568 -12.26 0.35 29.85
N ASP A 569 -13.27 -0.50 30.03
CA ASP A 569 -13.48 -1.68 29.21
C ASP A 569 -13.69 -1.29 27.74
N ILE A 570 -14.54 -0.28 27.47
CA ILE A 570 -14.80 0.21 26.12
C ILE A 570 -13.51 0.79 25.52
N ALA A 571 -12.75 1.58 26.27
CA ALA A 571 -11.49 2.14 25.79
C ALA A 571 -10.46 1.06 25.43
N ALA A 572 -10.33 0.02 26.26
CA ALA A 572 -9.43 -1.11 26.01
C ALA A 572 -9.91 -1.99 24.84
N LEU A 573 -11.21 -2.28 24.76
CA LEU A 573 -11.77 -3.05 23.64
C LEU A 573 -11.72 -2.26 22.32
N GLN A 574 -11.91 -0.94 22.31
CA GLN A 574 -11.76 -0.12 21.11
C GLN A 574 -10.29 0.03 20.69
N TYR A 575 -9.33 -0.13 21.61
CA TYR A 575 -7.93 -0.31 21.24
C TYR A 575 -7.71 -1.58 20.42
N LEU A 576 -8.41 -2.68 20.77
CA LEU A 576 -8.30 -3.97 20.09
C LEU A 576 -9.10 -4.05 18.78
N TYR A 577 -10.30 -3.48 18.77
CA TYR A 577 -11.28 -3.73 17.72
C TYR A 577 -11.71 -2.47 16.98
N GLY A 578 -11.43 -1.29 17.54
CA GLY A 578 -12.01 -0.03 17.07
C GLY A 578 -13.48 0.16 17.49
N PRO A 579 -14.00 1.40 17.38
CA PRO A 579 -15.40 1.71 17.65
C PRO A 579 -16.31 1.13 16.57
N SER A 580 -17.60 0.94 16.89
CA SER A 580 -18.58 0.46 15.91
C SER A 580 -18.72 1.47 14.75
N ALA A 581 -18.47 1.02 13.53
CA ALA A 581 -18.61 1.83 12.31
C ALA A 581 -20.07 2.22 11.98
N THR A 582 -21.05 1.79 12.79
CA THR A 582 -22.48 2.07 12.58
C THR A 582 -23.11 2.89 13.70
N ALA A 583 -22.36 3.18 14.76
CA ALA A 583 -22.80 4.03 15.84
C ALA A 583 -22.23 5.44 15.64
N ARG A 584 -23.07 6.45 15.91
CA ARG A 584 -22.66 7.87 15.89
C ARG A 584 -22.14 8.40 14.54
N VAL A 585 -22.53 7.76 13.43
CA VAL A 585 -22.04 8.02 12.06
C VAL A 585 -22.33 9.41 11.45
N GLY A 586 -22.75 10.41 12.22
CA GLY A 586 -23.05 11.75 11.71
C GLY A 586 -22.35 12.81 12.55
N ASP A 587 -22.19 14.00 11.99
CA ASP A 587 -21.46 15.11 12.61
C ASP A 587 -21.91 15.42 14.05
N ASP A 588 -21.14 14.91 15.02
CA ASP A 588 -21.48 14.93 16.43
C ASP A 588 -20.60 15.93 17.20
N SER A 589 -21.17 16.51 18.26
CA SER A 589 -20.47 17.49 19.11
C SER A 589 -20.43 17.01 20.56
N TYR A 590 -19.21 16.80 21.06
CA TYR A 590 -18.91 16.25 22.37
C TYR A 590 -18.56 17.35 23.37
N ALA A 591 -19.56 17.76 24.16
CA ALA A 591 -19.38 18.77 25.19
C ALA A 591 -18.49 18.26 26.34
N ILE A 592 -17.37 18.95 26.59
CA ILE A 592 -16.41 18.58 27.64
C ILE A 592 -16.92 19.02 29.01
N SER A 593 -16.94 18.07 29.95
CA SER A 593 -17.37 18.29 31.33
C SER A 593 -16.19 18.46 32.27
N ALA A 594 -16.20 19.53 33.07
CA ALA A 594 -15.27 19.72 34.19
C ALA A 594 -15.64 18.90 35.44
N THR A 595 -16.81 18.26 35.45
CA THR A 595 -17.38 17.61 36.65
C THR A 595 -17.52 16.09 36.53
N SER A 596 -17.14 15.53 35.38
CA SER A 596 -17.09 14.10 35.10
C SER A 596 -15.85 13.81 34.23
N SER A 597 -15.43 12.55 34.17
CA SER A 597 -14.48 12.10 33.16
C SER A 597 -15.13 12.10 31.78
N ASN A 598 -14.32 12.21 30.73
CA ASN A 598 -14.77 12.33 29.35
C ASN A 598 -14.04 11.29 28.50
N PHE A 599 -14.72 10.18 28.21
CA PHE A 599 -14.25 9.13 27.28
C PHE A 599 -15.02 9.29 25.98
N VAL A 600 -14.38 9.89 24.98
CA VAL A 600 -15.00 10.21 23.70
C VAL A 600 -14.68 9.10 22.70
N TRP A 601 -15.70 8.68 21.96
CA TRP A 601 -15.53 7.77 20.84
C TRP A 601 -16.63 8.01 19.81
N ASP A 602 -16.32 7.78 18.54
CA ASP A 602 -17.22 7.94 17.41
C ASP A 602 -16.94 6.85 16.36
N GLY A 603 -17.95 6.47 15.59
CA GLY A 603 -17.82 5.54 14.47
C GLY A 603 -17.54 6.21 13.12
N ALA A 604 -18.03 7.43 12.86
CA ALA A 604 -17.79 8.21 11.65
C ALA A 604 -18.48 9.59 11.73
N GLY A 605 -18.02 10.58 10.98
CA GLY A 605 -18.66 11.88 10.90
C GLY A 605 -17.63 12.98 10.76
N LEU A 606 -18.09 14.24 10.75
CA LEU A 606 -17.22 15.38 11.05
C LEU A 606 -17.52 15.87 12.46
N ASP A 607 -16.70 15.43 13.40
CA ASP A 607 -17.00 15.50 14.82
C ASP A 607 -16.23 16.61 15.53
N THR A 608 -16.75 17.07 16.67
CA THR A 608 -16.18 18.20 17.41
C THR A 608 -16.04 17.89 18.91
N LEU A 609 -14.82 18.06 19.46
CA LEU A 609 -14.65 18.24 20.90
C LEU A 609 -14.98 19.68 21.30
N ASP A 610 -16.00 19.90 22.13
CA ASP A 610 -16.50 21.23 22.47
C ASP A 610 -16.32 21.57 23.96
N ALA A 611 -15.33 22.41 24.25
CA ALA A 611 -15.08 23.01 25.56
C ALA A 611 -15.57 24.47 25.67
N SER A 612 -16.36 24.97 24.72
CA SER A 612 -16.78 26.39 24.66
C SER A 612 -17.51 26.90 25.90
N ALA A 613 -18.16 26.00 26.65
CA ALA A 613 -18.86 26.34 27.90
C ALA A 613 -17.93 26.49 29.12
N LEU A 614 -16.66 26.09 29.01
CA LEU A 614 -15.70 26.08 30.10
C LEU A 614 -15.00 27.42 30.24
N THR A 615 -14.67 27.77 31.48
CA THR A 615 -13.91 28.99 31.82
C THR A 615 -12.54 28.70 32.40
N GLN A 616 -12.25 27.41 32.62
CA GLN A 616 -10.94 26.92 33.00
C GLN A 616 -10.12 26.72 31.72
N ALA A 617 -8.80 26.87 31.83
CA ALA A 617 -7.89 26.42 30.78
C ALA A 617 -8.10 24.92 30.50
N VAL A 618 -8.11 24.51 29.24
CA VAL A 618 -8.16 23.11 28.82
C VAL A 618 -6.92 22.71 28.04
N THR A 619 -6.57 21.42 28.11
CA THR A 619 -5.62 20.80 27.19
C THR A 619 -6.33 19.64 26.52
N LEU A 620 -6.51 19.70 25.20
CA LEU A 620 -7.27 18.72 24.43
C LEU A 620 -6.44 18.21 23.26
N TYR A 621 -6.60 16.92 22.97
CA TYR A 621 -5.95 16.21 21.87
C TYR A 621 -7.02 15.54 21.03
N LEU A 622 -6.98 15.75 19.71
CA LEU A 622 -7.84 15.03 18.77
C LEU A 622 -7.30 13.62 18.48
N THR A 623 -5.99 13.43 18.56
CA THR A 623 -5.36 12.11 18.39
C THR A 623 -5.76 11.17 19.53
N PRO A 624 -6.29 9.96 19.23
CA PRO A 624 -6.65 8.97 20.23
C PRO A 624 -5.52 8.58 21.18
N GLY A 625 -5.88 8.19 22.41
CA GLY A 625 -4.95 7.69 23.43
C GLY A 625 -4.26 8.77 24.26
N TYR A 626 -4.24 10.02 23.79
CA TYR A 626 -3.67 11.14 24.54
C TYR A 626 -4.53 11.54 25.75
N TRP A 627 -3.87 11.96 26.83
CA TRP A 627 -4.52 12.38 28.06
C TRP A 627 -4.72 13.91 28.10
N GLY A 628 -5.91 14.35 27.72
CA GLY A 628 -6.39 15.73 27.87
C GLY A 628 -7.05 16.00 29.24
N PHE A 629 -7.22 17.27 29.59
CA PHE A 629 -7.80 17.66 30.88
C PHE A 629 -8.33 19.10 30.90
N VAL A 630 -9.28 19.33 31.79
CA VAL A 630 -9.76 20.64 32.21
C VAL A 630 -8.97 21.07 33.47
N GLY A 631 -8.29 22.20 33.38
CA GLY A 631 -7.47 22.77 34.45
C GLY A 631 -6.11 22.10 34.58
N SER A 632 -6.06 20.92 35.21
CA SER A 632 -4.81 20.20 35.44
C SER A 632 -4.98 18.69 35.33
N LYS A 633 -3.97 18.02 34.77
CA LYS A 633 -3.85 16.56 34.76
C LYS A 633 -3.84 16.00 36.19
N THR A 634 -4.71 15.03 36.47
CA THR A 634 -4.82 14.35 37.78
C THR A 634 -3.98 13.08 37.83
N ALA A 635 -4.07 12.34 38.95
CA ALA A 635 -3.39 11.06 39.12
C ALA A 635 -4.03 9.92 38.31
N THR A 636 -5.32 10.03 38.00
CA THR A 636 -6.13 9.00 37.33
C THR A 636 -6.97 9.62 36.21
N ILE A 637 -7.19 8.87 35.12
CA ILE A 637 -8.00 9.31 33.96
C ILE A 637 -9.50 9.38 34.27
N THR A 638 -9.91 8.73 35.35
CA THR A 638 -11.32 8.64 35.78
C THR A 638 -11.80 9.81 36.65
N GLU A 639 -10.91 10.70 37.09
CA GLU A 639 -11.29 11.86 37.89
C GLU A 639 -12.02 12.92 37.05
N PRO A 640 -12.83 13.80 37.68
CA PRO A 640 -13.55 14.86 36.98
C PRO A 640 -12.64 15.76 36.13
N GLY A 641 -13.09 16.09 34.92
CA GLY A 641 -12.40 16.98 34.01
C GLY A 641 -11.28 16.34 33.20
N GLN A 642 -10.98 15.04 33.38
CA GLN A 642 -10.03 14.36 32.52
C GLN A 642 -10.69 13.92 31.20
N VAL A 643 -9.93 13.89 30.10
CA VAL A 643 -10.42 13.69 28.74
C VAL A 643 -9.51 12.71 27.99
N THR A 644 -10.12 11.78 27.27
CA THR A 644 -9.44 10.94 26.27
C THR A 644 -10.35 10.73 25.07
N VAL A 645 -9.76 10.70 23.88
CA VAL A 645 -10.38 10.12 22.68
C VAL A 645 -9.96 8.66 22.62
N ASN A 646 -10.91 7.74 22.46
CA ASN A 646 -10.64 6.32 22.41
C ASN A 646 -10.05 5.92 21.05
N PHE A 647 -9.26 4.86 21.04
CA PHE A 647 -8.61 4.34 19.83
C PHE A 647 -9.62 3.98 18.73
N GLY A 648 -9.20 4.19 17.48
CA GLY A 648 -10.03 3.98 16.30
C GLY A 648 -11.11 5.04 16.06
N THR A 649 -11.25 6.02 16.96
CA THR A 649 -12.10 7.20 16.73
C THR A 649 -11.32 8.27 15.98
N LEU A 650 -11.94 8.88 14.98
CA LEU A 650 -11.45 10.12 14.36
C LEU A 650 -12.32 11.28 14.84
N ILE A 651 -11.70 12.36 15.32
CA ILE A 651 -12.39 13.62 15.60
C ILE A 651 -11.64 14.72 14.87
N GLU A 652 -12.33 15.53 14.08
CA GLU A 652 -11.72 16.49 13.15
C GLU A 652 -11.67 17.90 13.75
N ASN A 653 -12.53 18.22 14.71
CA ASN A 653 -12.68 19.60 15.17
C ASN A 653 -12.53 19.74 16.68
N VAL A 654 -11.98 20.86 17.12
CA VAL A 654 -11.86 21.19 18.55
C VAL A 654 -12.18 22.66 18.81
N THR A 655 -12.95 22.90 19.86
CA THR A 655 -13.30 24.23 20.34
C THR A 655 -12.91 24.38 21.82
N GLY A 656 -12.03 25.33 22.11
CA GLY A 656 -11.62 25.77 23.45
C GLY A 656 -12.69 26.60 24.16
N GLY A 657 -12.45 26.91 25.43
CA GLY A 657 -13.31 27.68 26.31
C GLY A 657 -12.95 29.16 26.37
N SER A 658 -13.18 29.79 27.52
CA SER A 658 -12.68 31.14 27.80
C SER A 658 -11.36 31.14 28.59
N GLY A 659 -10.66 30.00 28.59
CA GLY A 659 -9.45 29.75 29.35
C GLY A 659 -8.20 30.26 28.63
N SER A 660 -7.02 29.76 28.98
CA SER A 660 -5.87 29.85 28.09
C SER A 660 -5.55 28.43 27.70
N ASP A 661 -6.04 28.04 26.53
CA ASP A 661 -6.23 26.65 26.16
C ASP A 661 -5.07 26.14 25.32
N VAL A 662 -4.92 24.82 25.30
CA VAL A 662 -3.91 24.13 24.49
C VAL A 662 -4.62 23.05 23.69
N LEU A 663 -4.72 23.23 22.38
CA LEU A 663 -5.50 22.40 21.48
C LEU A 663 -4.56 21.76 20.44
N TYR A 664 -4.54 20.44 20.39
CA TYR A 664 -3.75 19.68 19.42
C TYR A 664 -4.68 18.95 18.46
N GLY A 665 -4.46 19.15 17.16
CA GLY A 665 -5.05 18.39 16.09
C GLY A 665 -4.46 16.99 15.94
N ASN A 666 -4.72 16.37 14.80
CA ASN A 666 -4.28 15.04 14.42
C ASN A 666 -3.73 15.06 12.97
N SER A 667 -3.88 13.97 12.22
CA SER A 667 -3.40 13.89 10.83
C SER A 667 -4.48 14.18 9.78
N ALA A 668 -5.72 14.44 10.22
CA ALA A 668 -6.81 14.85 9.34
C ALA A 668 -6.90 16.38 9.27
N ASP A 669 -7.59 16.90 8.26
CA ASP A 669 -7.86 18.32 8.14
C ASP A 669 -8.70 18.83 9.32
N ASN A 670 -8.12 19.62 10.22
CA ASN A 670 -8.76 20.02 11.45
C ASN A 670 -9.30 21.45 11.46
N ARG A 671 -10.39 21.66 12.20
CA ARG A 671 -10.89 23.00 12.55
C ARG A 671 -10.72 23.27 14.02
N LEU A 672 -9.85 24.23 14.34
CA LEU A 672 -9.53 24.62 15.70
C LEU A 672 -10.12 26.01 16.03
N VAL A 673 -10.73 26.15 17.21
CA VAL A 673 -11.29 27.40 17.71
C VAL A 673 -10.84 27.63 19.14
N GLY A 674 -9.94 28.59 19.38
CA GLY A 674 -9.46 28.91 20.75
C GLY A 674 -10.52 29.58 21.63
N ASN A 675 -11.34 30.43 21.02
CA ASN A 675 -12.26 31.38 21.69
C ASN A 675 -11.50 32.46 22.47
N ALA A 676 -11.86 32.70 23.74
CA ALA A 676 -11.31 33.80 24.51
C ALA A 676 -10.15 33.28 25.34
N GLY A 677 -8.96 33.88 25.24
CA GLY A 677 -7.83 33.28 25.92
C GLY A 677 -6.49 33.80 25.49
N ASN A 678 -5.45 33.05 25.83
CA ASN A 678 -4.16 33.17 25.17
C ASN A 678 -3.82 31.73 24.83
N ASP A 679 -4.26 31.31 23.65
CA ASP A 679 -4.38 29.90 23.35
C ASP A 679 -3.16 29.40 22.58
N THR A 680 -2.88 28.12 22.68
CA THR A 680 -1.87 27.42 21.88
C THR A 680 -2.59 26.40 21.02
N LEU A 681 -2.51 26.56 19.70
CA LEU A 681 -3.22 25.72 18.74
C LEU A 681 -2.21 25.09 17.77
N ASP A 682 -2.19 23.77 17.73
CA ASP A 682 -1.34 23.00 16.82
C ASP A 682 -2.24 22.18 15.90
N GLY A 683 -2.14 22.36 14.58
CA GLY A 683 -2.95 21.60 13.62
C GLY A 683 -2.52 20.15 13.49
N GLY A 684 -1.22 19.87 13.62
CA GLY A 684 -0.65 18.56 13.32
C GLY A 684 -0.32 18.40 11.83
N ASP A 685 -0.65 17.25 11.26
CA ASP A 685 -0.52 17.01 9.83
C ASP A 685 -1.88 17.25 9.16
N GLY A 686 -1.89 17.58 7.87
CA GLY A 686 -3.13 17.84 7.11
C GLY A 686 -3.24 19.29 6.66
N HIS A 687 -4.46 19.70 6.32
CA HIS A 687 -4.79 21.08 5.95
C HIS A 687 -5.68 21.72 7.00
N ASP A 688 -5.05 22.39 7.97
CA ASP A 688 -5.70 22.86 9.18
C ASP A 688 -6.14 24.32 9.11
N GLN A 689 -7.23 24.59 9.84
CA GLN A 689 -7.79 25.93 9.95
C GLN A 689 -8.03 26.36 11.40
N VAL A 690 -7.59 27.58 11.72
CA VAL A 690 -7.97 28.27 12.96
C VAL A 690 -9.05 29.31 12.68
N VAL A 691 -10.12 29.29 13.47
CA VAL A 691 -11.27 30.18 13.29
C VAL A 691 -11.38 31.23 14.39
N TYR A 692 -11.44 32.48 13.98
CA TYR A 692 -11.60 33.67 14.81
C TYR A 692 -13.00 34.29 14.65
N ALA A 693 -13.62 34.63 15.78
CA ALA A 693 -15.00 35.13 15.82
C ALA A 693 -15.13 36.59 15.32
N GLY A 694 -14.05 37.37 15.31
CA GLY A 694 -14.01 38.74 14.82
C GLY A 694 -13.56 38.87 13.36
N PRO A 695 -13.77 40.03 12.72
CA PRO A 695 -13.18 40.33 11.42
C PRO A 695 -11.67 40.50 11.48
N ALA A 696 -10.99 40.15 10.39
CA ALA A 696 -9.52 40.21 10.28
C ALA A 696 -8.91 41.58 10.68
N THR A 697 -9.65 42.68 10.55
CA THR A 697 -9.21 44.02 10.99
C THR A 697 -9.01 44.16 12.50
N ASN A 698 -9.54 43.23 13.29
CA ASN A 698 -9.38 43.19 14.73
C ASN A 698 -8.04 42.60 15.15
N TYR A 699 -7.40 41.80 14.29
CA TYR A 699 -6.25 40.98 14.66
C TYR A 699 -4.95 41.50 14.04
N THR A 700 -3.87 41.35 14.79
CA THR A 700 -2.51 41.48 14.30
C THR A 700 -1.96 40.06 14.14
N VAL A 701 -1.58 39.69 12.91
CA VAL A 701 -0.97 38.39 12.62
C VAL A 701 0.52 38.59 12.37
N ASP A 702 1.36 37.90 13.14
CA ASP A 702 2.81 37.82 12.93
C ASP A 702 3.19 36.40 12.54
N THR A 703 3.63 36.25 11.29
CA THR A 703 4.08 34.97 10.70
C THR A 703 5.58 34.97 10.44
N THR A 704 6.35 35.86 11.09
CA THR A 704 7.79 36.02 10.82
C THR A 704 8.66 34.92 11.44
N GLN A 705 8.08 34.11 12.33
CA GLN A 705 8.69 32.96 12.96
C GLN A 705 7.95 31.69 12.53
N SER A 706 8.58 30.53 12.71
CA SER A 706 7.97 29.22 12.43
C SER A 706 6.71 28.96 13.26
N VAL A 707 6.57 29.67 14.38
CA VAL A 707 5.38 29.72 15.22
C VAL A 707 4.70 31.06 14.96
N TRP A 708 3.44 31.03 14.53
CA TRP A 708 2.68 32.25 14.29
C TRP A 708 2.09 32.78 15.59
N THR A 709 1.95 34.10 15.68
CA THR A 709 1.19 34.72 16.77
C THR A 709 0.06 35.57 16.21
N VAL A 710 -1.14 35.37 16.74
CA VAL A 710 -2.33 36.15 16.38
C VAL A 710 -2.80 36.90 17.62
N THR A 711 -2.80 38.23 17.56
CA THR A 711 -3.21 39.08 18.67
C THR A 711 -4.49 39.82 18.34
N ASP A 712 -5.56 39.58 19.11
CA ASP A 712 -6.76 40.40 19.08
C ASP A 712 -6.51 41.76 19.73
N ASN A 713 -6.70 42.84 18.95
CA ASN A 713 -6.45 44.21 19.39
C ASN A 713 -7.68 44.88 20.03
N VAL A 714 -8.86 44.26 19.95
CA VAL A 714 -10.14 44.92 20.30
C VAL A 714 -11.14 44.05 21.05
N GLY A 715 -10.99 42.72 21.03
CA GLY A 715 -11.89 41.77 21.69
C GLY A 715 -11.23 41.03 22.86
N SER A 716 -11.71 39.80 23.08
CA SER A 716 -11.35 38.95 24.23
C SER A 716 -10.53 37.72 23.84
N ASP A 717 -10.23 37.55 22.55
CA ASP A 717 -9.52 36.37 22.02
C ASP A 717 -8.02 36.40 22.40
N GLY A 718 -7.54 37.54 22.89
CA GLY A 718 -6.20 37.70 23.48
C GLY A 718 -5.06 37.48 22.49
N THR A 719 -4.05 36.70 22.88
CA THR A 719 -2.86 36.45 22.05
C THR A 719 -2.58 34.96 21.96
N ASP A 720 -2.78 34.44 20.75
CA ASP A 720 -2.64 33.02 20.47
C ASP A 720 -1.34 32.70 19.78
N THR A 721 -0.89 31.46 20.00
CA THR A 721 0.30 30.86 19.43
C THR A 721 -0.14 29.69 18.54
N LEU A 722 0.25 29.71 17.28
CA LEU A 722 -0.20 28.74 16.28
C LEU A 722 1.00 28.01 15.66
N THR A 723 0.90 26.69 15.57
CA THR A 723 1.85 25.81 14.87
C THR A 723 1.11 24.90 13.90
N ASN A 724 1.75 24.60 12.76
CA ASN A 724 1.18 23.72 11.71
C ASN A 724 -0.25 24.12 11.30
N ILE A 725 -0.45 25.37 10.88
CA ILE A 725 -1.75 25.88 10.44
C ILE A 725 -1.61 26.47 9.03
N GLU A 726 -2.44 25.99 8.11
CA GLU A 726 -2.45 26.44 6.71
C GLU A 726 -3.39 27.64 6.52
N THR A 727 -4.50 27.69 7.26
CA THR A 727 -5.58 28.65 7.03
C THR A 727 -6.06 29.38 8.28
N LEU A 728 -6.18 30.71 8.19
CA LEU A 728 -6.88 31.53 9.19
C LEU A 728 -8.23 32.01 8.67
N VAL A 729 -9.30 31.72 9.40
CA VAL A 729 -10.66 32.10 9.06
C VAL A 729 -11.15 33.18 10.01
N PHE A 730 -11.59 34.32 9.48
CA PHE A 730 -12.13 35.43 10.25
C PHE A 730 -13.59 35.69 9.90
N ALA A 731 -14.43 36.01 10.88
CA ALA A 731 -15.82 36.38 10.63
C ALA A 731 -15.94 37.61 9.72
N ALA A 732 -17.01 37.69 8.92
CA ALA A 732 -17.23 38.84 8.06
C ALA A 732 -17.44 40.13 8.89
N ALA A 733 -16.76 41.23 8.51
CA ALA A 733 -16.97 42.52 9.17
C ALA A 733 -18.42 42.98 8.99
N PRO A 734 -19.12 43.43 10.05
CA PRO A 734 -20.41 44.05 9.88
C PRO A 734 -20.28 45.27 8.96
N PRO A 735 -21.23 45.51 8.03
CA PRO A 735 -21.14 46.64 7.11
C PRO A 735 -21.07 47.95 7.90
N ALA A 736 -20.05 48.77 7.59
CA ALA A 736 -19.83 50.02 8.30
C ALA A 736 -21.04 50.96 8.24
N VAL A 737 -21.52 51.41 9.40
CA VAL A 737 -22.60 52.41 9.50
C VAL A 737 -22.15 53.69 8.80
N GLY A 738 -22.82 54.04 7.70
CA GLY A 738 -22.60 55.29 6.97
C GLY A 738 -21.95 55.18 5.60
N LYS A 739 -21.73 53.97 5.05
CA LYS A 739 -21.47 53.84 3.61
C LYS A 739 -22.76 53.63 2.82
N THR A 740 -22.94 54.45 1.80
CA THR A 740 -23.96 54.32 0.75
C THR A 740 -23.82 52.95 0.10
N VAL A 741 -24.85 52.11 0.23
CA VAL A 741 -24.96 50.87 -0.54
C VAL A 741 -25.28 51.26 -1.98
N ASP A 742 -24.39 50.89 -2.91
CA ASP A 742 -24.68 50.98 -4.34
C ASP A 742 -25.71 49.90 -4.69
N LEU A 743 -26.98 50.30 -4.79
CA LEU A 743 -28.11 49.43 -5.10
C LEU A 743 -28.00 48.78 -6.50
N LEU A 744 -27.10 49.24 -7.37
CA LEU A 744 -26.87 48.59 -8.66
C LEU A 744 -26.13 47.25 -8.52
N ALA A 745 -25.27 47.09 -7.51
CA ALA A 745 -24.59 45.81 -7.23
C ALA A 745 -25.52 44.75 -6.61
N TYR A 746 -26.63 45.16 -5.98
CA TYR A 746 -27.63 44.26 -5.42
C TYR A 746 -28.81 43.95 -6.37
N SER A 747 -29.05 44.80 -7.38
CA SER A 747 -30.19 44.66 -8.29
C SER A 747 -30.13 43.41 -9.19
N TRP A 748 -28.94 42.87 -9.46
CA TRP A 748 -28.78 41.66 -10.30
C TRP A 748 -29.05 40.35 -9.55
N LYS A 749 -29.04 40.35 -8.21
CA LYS A 749 -29.38 39.17 -7.39
C LYS A 749 -30.89 39.00 -7.13
N ALA A 750 -31.71 39.99 -7.49
CA ALA A 750 -33.17 39.94 -7.28
C ALA A 750 -33.97 39.48 -8.51
N HIS A 751 -33.33 39.26 -9.66
CA HIS A 751 -34.03 39.03 -10.93
C HIS A 751 -34.19 37.56 -11.35
N THR A 752 -33.70 36.61 -10.56
CA THR A 752 -33.81 35.16 -10.86
C THR A 752 -34.54 34.34 -9.81
N LEU A 753 -35.25 34.99 -8.87
CA LEU A 753 -36.14 34.29 -7.94
C LEU A 753 -37.60 34.45 -8.39
N LEU A 754 -38.14 33.35 -8.91
CA LEU A 754 -39.57 32.99 -8.99
C LEU A 754 -40.40 33.71 -10.06
N ASP A 755 -40.70 32.95 -11.11
CA ASP A 755 -41.90 33.14 -11.92
C ASP A 755 -43.13 33.09 -10.98
N GLY A 756 -43.82 34.22 -10.79
CA GLY A 756 -45.17 34.27 -10.19
C GLY A 756 -45.40 34.95 -8.84
N VAL A 757 -44.43 35.64 -8.20
CA VAL A 757 -44.69 36.37 -6.93
C VAL A 757 -44.92 37.87 -7.19
N ALA A 758 -46.16 38.34 -7.01
CA ALA A 758 -46.49 39.76 -7.08
C ALA A 758 -46.28 40.45 -5.71
N VAL A 759 -45.25 41.30 -5.60
CA VAL A 759 -45.06 42.18 -4.43
C VAL A 759 -45.91 43.44 -4.59
N ARG A 760 -46.90 43.67 -3.70
CA ARG A 760 -47.51 44.99 -3.53
C ARG A 760 -46.77 45.75 -2.43
N ALA A 761 -45.87 46.63 -2.82
CA ALA A 761 -45.29 47.61 -1.89
C ALA A 761 -46.39 48.61 -1.46
N GLY A 762 -46.67 48.68 -0.17
CA GLY A 762 -47.40 49.81 0.42
C GLY A 762 -46.61 51.10 0.17
N ALA A 763 -47.29 52.15 -0.26
CA ALA A 763 -46.67 53.39 -0.73
C ALA A 763 -45.69 54.00 0.29
N LEU A 764 -44.39 53.84 0.03
CA LEU A 764 -43.31 54.53 0.74
C LEU A 764 -43.13 55.93 0.12
N ALA A 765 -43.24 56.97 0.96
CA ALA A 765 -43.01 58.34 0.52
C ALA A 765 -41.50 58.61 0.44
N ALA A 766 -41.03 58.91 -0.77
CA ALA A 766 -39.64 59.24 -1.04
C ALA A 766 -39.51 60.76 -1.24
N THR A 767 -38.50 61.37 -0.61
CA THR A 767 -38.17 62.79 -0.85
C THR A 767 -36.81 62.88 -1.52
N THR A 768 -36.77 63.59 -2.64
CA THR A 768 -35.53 63.83 -3.41
C THR A 768 -34.99 65.21 -3.07
N ASP A 769 -33.75 65.27 -2.62
CA ASP A 769 -33.07 66.54 -2.38
C ASP A 769 -32.59 67.20 -3.68
N SER A 770 -32.13 68.45 -3.58
CA SER A 770 -31.67 69.24 -4.73
C SER A 770 -30.40 68.70 -5.39
N GLY A 771 -29.77 67.66 -4.84
CA GLY A 771 -28.65 66.93 -5.43
C GLY A 771 -29.08 65.69 -6.22
N GLY A 772 -30.38 65.36 -6.24
CA GLY A 772 -30.91 64.16 -6.88
C GLY A 772 -30.92 62.92 -5.98
N THR A 773 -30.57 63.06 -4.70
CA THR A 773 -30.59 61.94 -3.75
C THR A 773 -32.00 61.73 -3.25
N THR A 774 -32.55 60.53 -3.46
CA THR A 774 -33.90 60.19 -2.98
C THR A 774 -33.78 59.37 -1.70
N SER A 775 -34.27 59.91 -0.58
CA SER A 775 -34.27 59.25 0.72
C SER A 775 -35.67 58.74 1.08
N LEU A 776 -35.74 57.51 1.57
CA LEU A 776 -36.94 56.92 2.17
C LEU A 776 -36.91 57.17 3.67
N THR A 777 -37.99 57.71 4.23
CA THR A 777 -38.15 57.92 5.68
C THR A 777 -39.25 57.03 6.25
N ASN A 778 -39.01 56.49 7.46
CA ASN A 778 -39.88 55.57 8.23
C ASN A 778 -39.96 54.12 7.73
N VAL A 779 -38.82 53.50 7.40
CA VAL A 779 -38.75 52.02 7.26
C VAL A 779 -38.62 51.42 8.66
N THR A 780 -39.57 50.58 9.07
CA THR A 780 -39.48 49.73 10.28
C THR A 780 -39.53 48.26 9.88
N ASP A 781 -39.11 47.33 10.74
CA ASP A 781 -39.16 45.88 10.43
C ASP A 781 -40.56 45.39 10.02
N ALA A 782 -41.61 46.06 10.50
CA ALA A 782 -42.99 45.78 10.11
C ALA A 782 -43.35 46.20 8.66
N SER A 783 -42.53 47.02 8.01
CA SER A 783 -42.76 47.51 6.64
C SER A 783 -42.22 46.58 5.53
N LEU A 784 -41.52 45.49 5.90
CA LEU A 784 -40.89 44.52 4.99
C LEU A 784 -41.39 43.07 5.14
N GLY A 785 -42.63 42.88 5.61
CA GLY A 785 -43.20 41.53 5.74
C GLY A 785 -43.54 40.87 4.41
N LEU A 786 -42.81 39.80 4.03
CA LEU A 786 -43.19 38.86 2.97
C LEU A 786 -44.25 37.88 3.50
N VAL A 787 -45.38 37.75 2.81
CA VAL A 787 -46.39 36.71 3.07
C VAL A 787 -46.43 35.78 1.86
N ALA A 788 -46.22 34.48 2.09
CA ALA A 788 -46.30 33.45 1.07
C ALA A 788 -47.74 32.89 0.97
N ASP A 789 -48.33 32.89 -0.23
CA ASP A 789 -49.72 32.47 -0.49
C ASP A 789 -49.85 30.95 -0.83
N ARG A 790 -48.87 30.12 -0.44
CA ARG A 790 -49.02 28.64 -0.51
C ARG A 790 -48.39 27.95 0.69
N THR A 791 -48.92 26.77 1.03
CA THR A 791 -48.34 25.87 2.03
C THR A 791 -47.03 25.28 1.49
N ILE A 792 -45.95 25.41 2.26
CA ILE A 792 -44.62 24.89 1.94
C ILE A 792 -44.53 23.42 2.40
N PRO A 793 -44.13 22.46 1.54
CA PRO A 793 -43.90 21.07 1.95
C PRO A 793 -42.77 20.97 2.99
N ALA A 794 -42.90 20.06 3.95
CA ALA A 794 -41.99 19.96 5.11
C ALA A 794 -40.49 19.79 4.74
N ALA A 795 -40.18 19.20 3.58
CA ALA A 795 -38.81 19.05 3.09
C ALA A 795 -38.17 20.39 2.67
N GLU A 796 -38.95 21.33 2.12
CA GLU A 796 -38.45 22.66 1.71
C GLU A 796 -38.30 23.62 2.91
N SER A 797 -39.11 23.41 3.97
CA SER A 797 -39.00 24.16 5.23
C SER A 797 -37.81 23.72 6.10
N ALA A 798 -37.34 22.47 5.97
CA ALA A 798 -36.20 21.95 6.72
C ALA A 798 -34.86 22.41 6.11
N ALA A 799 -34.77 22.47 4.78
CA ALA A 799 -33.56 22.93 4.08
C ALA A 799 -33.28 24.43 4.24
N THR A 800 -34.30 25.26 4.50
CA THR A 800 -34.12 26.71 4.73
C THR A 800 -33.97 27.10 6.21
N ALA A 801 -34.29 26.21 7.15
CA ALA A 801 -34.21 26.50 8.58
C ALA A 801 -32.81 26.27 9.17
N ASN A 802 -31.96 25.47 8.51
CA ASN A 802 -30.64 25.07 9.00
C ASN A 802 -29.46 25.75 8.29
N ALA A 803 -29.69 26.69 7.36
CA ALA A 803 -28.61 27.44 6.72
C ALA A 803 -28.18 28.61 7.63
N VAL A 804 -27.00 28.51 8.23
CA VAL A 804 -26.54 29.45 9.28
C VAL A 804 -25.79 30.64 8.68
N ASN A 805 -25.26 30.53 7.44
CA ASN A 805 -24.65 31.64 6.71
C ASN A 805 -24.86 31.59 5.17
N LEU A 806 -24.39 32.65 4.47
CA LEU A 806 -24.56 32.85 3.03
C LEU A 806 -23.75 31.86 2.17
N GLN A 807 -22.66 31.28 2.68
CA GLN A 807 -21.88 30.24 2.00
C GLN A 807 -22.61 28.89 2.02
N ASP A 808 -23.27 28.53 3.12
CA ASP A 808 -24.06 27.30 3.23
C ASP A 808 -25.27 27.33 2.28
N ALA A 809 -25.93 28.48 2.20
CA ALA A 809 -27.02 28.70 1.25
C ALA A 809 -26.54 28.63 -0.22
N ILE A 810 -25.27 28.97 -0.50
CA ILE A 810 -24.64 28.86 -1.81
C ILE A 810 -24.20 27.42 -2.09
N ALA A 811 -23.73 26.67 -1.09
CA ALA A 811 -23.34 25.26 -1.20
C ALA A 811 -24.56 24.35 -1.45
N VAL A 812 -25.67 24.57 -0.73
CA VAL A 812 -26.95 23.90 -0.99
C VAL A 812 -27.49 24.25 -2.38
N LEU A 813 -27.32 25.50 -2.85
CA LEU A 813 -27.65 25.87 -4.21
C LEU A 813 -26.75 25.16 -5.24
N LYS A 814 -25.43 25.12 -5.02
CA LYS A 814 -24.45 24.44 -5.89
C LYS A 814 -24.71 22.94 -5.99
N MET A 815 -25.16 22.30 -4.92
CA MET A 815 -25.56 20.89 -4.86
C MET A 815 -26.86 20.62 -5.64
N ILE A 816 -27.80 21.58 -5.65
CA ILE A 816 -29.04 21.48 -6.43
C ILE A 816 -28.81 21.72 -7.94
N VAL A 817 -27.77 22.46 -8.33
CA VAL A 817 -27.51 22.84 -9.74
C VAL A 817 -26.23 22.26 -10.36
N GLY A 818 -25.44 21.45 -9.65
CA GLY A 818 -24.31 20.68 -10.19
C GLY A 818 -23.19 21.53 -10.80
N LEU A 819 -22.70 22.55 -10.10
CA LEU A 819 -21.61 23.41 -10.59
C LEU A 819 -20.46 23.46 -9.58
N ASP A 820 -19.30 22.97 -10.01
CA ASP A 820 -18.02 23.15 -9.33
C ASP A 820 -17.11 24.07 -10.15
N VAL A 821 -16.41 25.01 -9.49
CA VAL A 821 -15.37 25.82 -10.13
C VAL A 821 -14.30 26.21 -9.12
N ASN A 822 -13.11 25.61 -9.28
CA ASN A 822 -11.86 26.10 -8.72
C ASN A 822 -11.44 27.43 -9.35
N GLY A 823 -10.75 28.23 -8.54
CA GLY A 823 -10.37 29.60 -8.84
C GLY A 823 -9.19 29.77 -9.82
N ALA A 824 -9.14 31.00 -10.33
CA ALA A 824 -7.99 31.73 -10.88
C ALA A 824 -7.36 31.30 -12.24
N ASN A 825 -7.54 32.18 -13.23
CA ASN A 825 -6.63 32.47 -14.36
C ASN A 825 -6.48 31.47 -15.53
N GLN A 826 -7.59 31.06 -16.18
CA GLN A 826 -7.57 30.60 -17.57
C GLN A 826 -8.69 31.26 -18.41
N PRO A 827 -8.52 31.43 -19.74
CA PRO A 827 -9.52 32.09 -20.59
C PRO A 827 -10.82 31.25 -20.68
N LEU A 828 -11.93 31.97 -20.70
CA LEU A 828 -13.30 31.43 -20.73
C LEU A 828 -13.48 30.41 -21.88
N SER A 829 -14.03 29.23 -21.56
CA SER A 829 -14.34 28.19 -22.56
C SER A 829 -15.66 28.49 -23.31
N PRO A 830 -15.90 27.87 -24.49
CA PRO A 830 -17.05 28.15 -25.37
C PRO A 830 -18.45 27.98 -24.74
N TYR A 831 -18.56 27.45 -23.52
CA TYR A 831 -19.82 27.30 -22.79
C TYR A 831 -20.46 28.61 -22.31
N GLN A 832 -19.75 29.75 -22.38
CA GLN A 832 -20.27 31.04 -21.89
C GLN A 832 -20.91 31.95 -22.97
N ILE A 833 -21.00 31.51 -24.23
CA ILE A 833 -21.64 32.32 -25.31
C ILE A 833 -23.14 32.01 -25.46
N LEU A 834 -23.66 30.94 -24.86
CA LEU A 834 -25.04 30.48 -25.04
C LEU A 834 -26.07 31.01 -24.02
N ALA A 835 -25.76 32.10 -23.31
CA ALA A 835 -26.69 32.76 -22.38
C ALA A 835 -27.18 34.13 -22.89
N ALA A 836 -27.20 34.33 -24.21
CA ALA A 836 -27.64 35.57 -24.84
C ALA A 836 -28.57 35.33 -26.03
N ASP A 837 -29.62 34.52 -25.89
CA ASP A 837 -30.84 34.66 -26.72
C ASP A 837 -32.03 33.90 -26.12
N PHE A 838 -32.73 34.52 -25.17
CA PHE A 838 -34.07 34.10 -24.75
C PHE A 838 -34.92 35.35 -24.54
N ASP A 839 -35.19 36.08 -25.62
CA ASP A 839 -36.42 36.86 -25.69
C ASP A 839 -37.53 35.99 -26.28
N GLY A 840 -38.71 36.04 -25.66
CA GLY A 840 -39.76 35.09 -25.93
C GLY A 840 -40.36 35.27 -27.33
N SER A 841 -39.97 34.43 -28.29
CA SER A 841 -40.89 33.92 -29.32
C SER A 841 -40.29 32.76 -30.14
N GLY A 842 -40.92 31.58 -30.05
CA GLY A 842 -40.89 30.58 -31.12
C GLY A 842 -39.83 29.46 -30.99
N SER A 843 -40.33 28.27 -30.63
CA SER A 843 -39.87 26.94 -31.05
C SER A 843 -38.42 26.78 -31.55
N VAL A 844 -37.55 26.19 -30.72
CA VAL A 844 -36.25 25.63 -31.15
C VAL A 844 -36.43 24.12 -31.33
N GLY A 845 -36.09 23.61 -32.52
CA GLY A 845 -36.24 22.22 -32.90
C GLY A 845 -35.14 21.32 -32.32
N LEU A 846 -35.43 20.02 -32.23
CA LEU A 846 -34.55 18.94 -31.72
C LEU A 846 -33.15 18.84 -32.39
N THR A 847 -32.87 19.66 -33.39
CA THR A 847 -31.63 19.66 -34.18
C THR A 847 -30.49 20.41 -33.49
N ASP A 848 -30.79 21.40 -32.65
CA ASP A 848 -29.77 22.26 -32.03
C ASP A 848 -29.14 21.65 -30.76
N ALA A 849 -29.88 20.83 -30.01
CA ALA A 849 -29.35 20.05 -28.88
C ALA A 849 -28.41 18.91 -29.33
N ILE A 850 -28.60 18.37 -30.53
CA ILE A 850 -27.77 17.30 -31.13
C ILE A 850 -26.40 17.83 -31.58
N GLY A 851 -26.28 19.13 -31.86
CA GLY A 851 -24.99 19.77 -32.22
C GLY A 851 -24.02 19.89 -31.04
N VAL A 852 -24.54 20.13 -29.84
CA VAL A 852 -23.74 20.31 -28.62
C VAL A 852 -23.18 18.97 -28.12
N LEU A 853 -23.99 17.90 -28.16
CA LEU A 853 -23.57 16.57 -27.69
C LEU A 853 -22.49 15.93 -28.59
N LYS A 854 -22.49 16.22 -29.90
CA LYS A 854 -21.46 15.69 -30.83
C LYS A 854 -20.06 16.24 -30.59
N HIS A 855 -19.94 17.37 -29.88
CA HIS A 855 -18.66 18.04 -29.64
C HIS A 855 -18.00 17.67 -28.30
N VAL A 856 -18.81 17.28 -27.30
CA VAL A 856 -18.34 16.94 -25.95
C VAL A 856 -17.77 15.52 -25.87
N VAL A 857 -18.22 14.60 -26.73
CA VAL A 857 -17.87 13.16 -26.65
C VAL A 857 -17.01 12.67 -27.83
N GLY A 858 -16.50 13.58 -28.68
CA GLY A 858 -15.50 13.25 -29.71
C GLY A 858 -15.93 12.30 -30.85
N LEU A 859 -17.22 12.22 -31.19
CA LEU A 859 -17.71 11.31 -32.25
C LEU A 859 -17.72 11.95 -33.65
N PRO A 860 -17.38 11.20 -34.73
CA PRO A 860 -17.35 11.71 -36.10
C PRO A 860 -18.76 12.05 -36.65
N THR A 861 -18.86 13.16 -37.39
CA THR A 861 -20.10 13.87 -37.72
C THR A 861 -21.01 13.22 -38.78
N THR A 862 -20.77 11.97 -39.21
CA THR A 862 -21.40 11.40 -40.43
C THR A 862 -22.12 10.04 -40.28
N ALA A 863 -22.80 9.74 -39.17
CA ALA A 863 -23.65 8.54 -39.02
C ALA A 863 -25.06 8.85 -38.43
N PRO A 864 -26.10 7.98 -38.66
CA PRO A 864 -27.51 8.30 -38.42
C PRO A 864 -27.93 8.24 -36.93
N ALA A 865 -29.07 8.88 -36.63
CA ALA A 865 -29.58 9.23 -35.29
C ALA A 865 -29.94 8.03 -34.39
N TRP A 866 -29.64 8.17 -33.09
CA TRP A 866 -29.99 7.22 -32.01
C TRP A 866 -31.06 7.82 -31.08
N TYR A 867 -31.92 6.98 -30.52
CA TYR A 867 -32.93 7.33 -29.49
C TYR A 867 -32.58 6.61 -28.16
N PHE A 868 -32.70 7.30 -27.03
CA PHE A 868 -32.53 6.74 -25.68
C PHE A 868 -33.89 6.51 -25.00
N VAL A 869 -34.02 5.40 -24.26
CA VAL A 869 -35.15 5.13 -23.34
C VAL A 869 -34.55 4.88 -21.95
N SER A 870 -34.99 5.61 -20.92
CA SER A 870 -34.55 5.43 -19.54
C SER A 870 -35.50 4.53 -18.76
N GLU A 871 -34.99 3.56 -18.02
CA GLU A 871 -35.75 2.86 -16.98
C GLU A 871 -35.49 3.52 -15.62
N THR A 872 -36.54 4.05 -14.99
CA THR A 872 -36.54 4.36 -13.55
C THR A 872 -37.27 3.26 -12.81
N SER A 873 -36.63 2.76 -11.76
CA SER A 873 -36.97 1.61 -10.90
C SER A 873 -38.40 1.58 -10.33
N ALA A 874 -39.12 0.47 -10.57
CA ALA A 874 -39.93 -0.28 -9.58
C ALA A 874 -40.69 -1.44 -10.28
N SER A 875 -40.55 -2.67 -9.78
CA SER A 875 -41.40 -3.83 -10.13
C SER A 875 -42.42 -4.06 -8.99
N PRO A 876 -43.60 -4.71 -9.16
CA PRO A 876 -44.17 -5.37 -10.35
C PRO A 876 -45.62 -4.94 -10.68
N THR A 877 -45.99 -4.89 -11.97
CA THR A 877 -47.24 -5.43 -12.57
C THR A 877 -47.40 -4.93 -14.03
N TRP A 878 -47.38 -5.86 -14.98
CA TRP A 878 -47.80 -5.65 -16.38
C TRP A 878 -49.31 -5.35 -16.50
N PRO A 879 -49.81 -4.81 -17.64
CA PRO A 879 -49.26 -3.76 -18.52
C PRO A 879 -50.30 -2.64 -18.80
N PRO A 880 -49.92 -1.47 -19.34
CA PRO A 880 -50.22 -1.24 -20.76
C PRO A 880 -49.21 -0.35 -21.53
N ILE A 881 -48.73 -0.91 -22.65
CA ILE A 881 -48.70 -0.35 -24.02
C ILE A 881 -48.44 1.16 -24.17
N VAL A 882 -47.30 1.49 -24.78
CA VAL A 882 -47.23 2.58 -25.77
C VAL A 882 -46.71 2.01 -27.10
N ASN A 883 -47.60 2.03 -28.09
CA ASN A 883 -47.31 1.78 -29.50
C ASN A 883 -46.42 2.91 -30.04
N ALA A 884 -45.20 2.58 -30.49
CA ALA A 884 -44.53 3.37 -31.52
C ALA A 884 -44.46 2.52 -32.79
N ASP A 885 -45.28 2.89 -33.77
CA ASP A 885 -45.31 2.36 -35.13
C ASP A 885 -44.00 2.71 -35.85
N LEU A 886 -43.18 1.69 -36.16
CA LEU A 886 -41.95 1.82 -36.93
C LEU A 886 -42.11 1.28 -38.38
N SER A 887 -43.31 1.33 -38.96
CA SER A 887 -43.55 0.83 -40.33
C SER A 887 -42.99 1.72 -41.47
N GLY A 888 -42.03 2.62 -41.20
CA GLY A 888 -41.67 3.70 -42.12
C GLY A 888 -40.19 3.90 -42.50
N ALA A 889 -39.20 3.19 -41.97
CA ALA A 889 -37.79 3.46 -42.29
C ALA A 889 -36.95 2.19 -42.55
N SER A 890 -36.06 2.29 -43.55
CA SER A 890 -35.09 1.29 -44.00
C SER A 890 -34.12 0.85 -42.88
N PRO A 891 -33.44 -0.31 -43.00
CA PRO A 891 -32.79 -0.98 -41.87
C PRO A 891 -31.53 -0.23 -41.45
N VAL A 892 -31.49 0.24 -40.21
CA VAL A 892 -30.28 0.78 -39.57
C VAL A 892 -29.85 -0.18 -38.46
N PRO A 893 -28.56 -0.53 -38.33
CA PRO A 893 -28.10 -1.43 -37.28
C PRO A 893 -28.24 -0.74 -35.91
N VAL A 894 -28.88 -1.41 -34.96
CA VAL A 894 -28.96 -0.98 -33.56
C VAL A 894 -27.84 -1.70 -32.81
N GLY A 895 -26.88 -0.96 -32.27
CA GLY A 895 -25.84 -1.48 -31.38
C GLY A 895 -26.26 -1.27 -29.92
N LEU A 896 -26.21 -2.31 -29.11
CA LEU A 896 -26.49 -2.25 -27.68
C LEU A 896 -25.16 -2.07 -26.92
N VAL A 897 -25.03 -1.03 -26.10
CA VAL A 897 -23.91 -0.88 -25.15
C VAL A 897 -24.47 -1.11 -23.75
N GLY A 898 -24.02 -2.15 -23.06
CA GLY A 898 -24.31 -2.35 -21.64
C GLY A 898 -23.31 -1.57 -20.80
N TYR A 899 -23.78 -0.75 -19.87
CA TYR A 899 -22.94 -0.15 -18.83
C TYR A 899 -22.87 -1.11 -17.64
N LEU A 900 -21.65 -1.47 -17.24
CA LEU A 900 -21.37 -1.96 -15.89
C LEU A 900 -21.39 -0.74 -14.97
N ALA A 901 -22.33 -0.73 -14.02
CA ALA A 901 -22.23 0.17 -12.86
C ALA A 901 -21.22 -0.47 -11.91
N GLY A 902 -19.97 0.00 -11.96
CA GLY A 902 -19.04 -0.10 -10.84
C GLY A 902 -19.23 1.12 -9.95
N ASP A 903 -19.31 0.88 -8.64
CA ASP A 903 -19.40 1.88 -7.59
C ASP A 903 -18.31 2.95 -7.73
N VAL A 904 -18.67 4.17 -7.31
CA VAL A 904 -17.73 5.26 -7.13
C VAL A 904 -17.25 5.18 -5.68
N ASP A 905 -16.16 4.46 -5.47
CA ASP A 905 -15.19 4.77 -4.42
C ASP A 905 -13.80 4.42 -4.94
N GLY A 906 -12.90 5.39 -4.85
CA GLY A 906 -11.58 5.32 -5.45
C GLY A 906 -10.66 4.39 -4.69
N SER A 907 -10.32 3.26 -5.31
CA SER A 907 -9.03 2.58 -5.13
C SER A 907 -8.92 1.49 -6.20
N TYR A 908 -7.99 1.67 -7.15
CA TYR A 908 -7.13 0.63 -7.71
C TYR A 908 -6.26 1.28 -8.79
N ALA A 909 -4.99 1.47 -8.44
CA ALA A 909 -3.91 1.47 -9.41
C ALA A 909 -3.74 0.04 -9.93
N GLY A 910 -3.42 -0.11 -11.22
CA GLY A 910 -2.84 -1.33 -11.80
C GLY A 910 -3.80 -2.50 -12.08
N ALA A 911 -4.32 -2.59 -13.31
CA ALA A 911 -4.64 -3.87 -13.94
C ALA A 911 -4.72 -3.74 -15.46
N GLY A 912 -3.62 -4.06 -16.14
CA GLY A 912 -3.65 -4.41 -17.55
C GLY A 912 -4.18 -5.84 -17.71
N ALA A 913 -5.47 -6.00 -18.04
CA ALA A 913 -6.02 -7.16 -18.76
C ALA A 913 -7.52 -6.96 -19.04
N ALA A 914 -7.89 -6.80 -20.31
CA ALA A 914 -9.29 -6.83 -20.72
C ALA A 914 -9.84 -8.26 -20.58
N SER A 915 -10.68 -8.50 -19.57
CA SER A 915 -11.41 -9.76 -19.42
C SER A 915 -12.51 -9.86 -20.48
N VAL A 916 -12.37 -10.82 -21.40
CA VAL A 916 -13.35 -11.10 -22.47
C VAL A 916 -14.55 -11.84 -21.86
N LEU A 917 -15.75 -11.26 -21.93
CA LEU A 917 -16.98 -11.92 -21.51
C LEU A 917 -17.24 -13.23 -22.31
N PRO A 918 -17.67 -14.32 -21.67
CA PRO A 918 -17.93 -15.59 -22.35
C PRO A 918 -19.16 -15.50 -23.28
N ALA A 919 -19.06 -16.13 -24.47
CA ALA A 919 -20.09 -16.11 -25.52
C ALA A 919 -21.49 -16.57 -25.05
N SER A 920 -21.56 -17.36 -23.98
CA SER A 920 -22.82 -17.84 -23.38
C SER A 920 -23.74 -16.71 -22.88
N TYR A 921 -23.19 -15.55 -22.55
CA TYR A 921 -23.96 -14.38 -22.16
C TYR A 921 -24.79 -13.82 -23.34
N PHE A 922 -24.18 -13.75 -24.53
CA PHE A 922 -24.85 -13.24 -25.74
C PHE A 922 -25.89 -14.22 -26.29
N ASP A 923 -25.67 -15.52 -26.15
CA ASP A 923 -26.66 -16.55 -26.50
C ASP A 923 -27.95 -16.41 -25.69
N THR A 924 -27.83 -16.09 -24.40
CA THR A 924 -28.98 -15.90 -23.51
C THR A 924 -29.78 -14.66 -23.89
N LEU A 925 -29.10 -13.59 -24.31
CA LEU A 925 -29.72 -12.33 -24.72
C LEU A 925 -30.48 -12.48 -26.06
N ILE A 926 -29.88 -13.15 -27.05
CA ILE A 926 -30.48 -13.34 -28.38
C ILE A 926 -31.71 -14.25 -28.32
N ASN A 927 -31.64 -15.33 -27.53
CA ASN A 927 -32.75 -16.29 -27.44
C ASN A 927 -34.02 -15.71 -26.78
N ASN A 928 -33.88 -14.69 -25.93
CA ASN A 928 -35.01 -14.06 -25.27
C ASN A 928 -35.63 -12.90 -26.10
N HIS A 929 -35.01 -12.51 -27.21
CA HIS A 929 -35.45 -11.38 -28.04
C HIS A 929 -35.43 -11.73 -29.54
N PRO A 930 -36.58 -12.16 -30.13
CA PRO A 930 -36.68 -12.56 -31.54
C PRO A 930 -36.59 -11.32 -32.44
N GLY A 931 -35.37 -10.89 -32.71
CA GLY A 931 -35.05 -9.66 -33.45
C GLY A 931 -33.58 -9.27 -33.37
N LEU A 932 -32.81 -9.85 -32.43
CA LEU A 932 -31.37 -9.67 -32.31
C LEU A 932 -30.59 -10.79 -33.02
N SER A 933 -29.46 -10.46 -33.66
CA SER A 933 -28.51 -11.45 -34.20
C SER A 933 -27.07 -11.08 -33.82
N TYR A 934 -26.19 -12.08 -33.76
CA TYR A 934 -24.77 -11.90 -33.40
C TYR A 934 -24.06 -10.79 -34.20
N SER A 935 -24.45 -10.58 -35.46
CA SER A 935 -23.91 -9.53 -36.32
C SER A 935 -24.20 -8.09 -35.87
N GLN A 936 -24.97 -7.90 -34.80
CA GLN A 936 -25.30 -6.59 -34.21
C GLN A 936 -24.43 -6.28 -32.98
N PHE A 937 -23.56 -7.18 -32.55
CA PHE A 937 -22.58 -6.96 -31.50
C PHE A 937 -21.19 -6.81 -32.13
N GLY A 938 -20.52 -5.69 -31.87
CA GLY A 938 -19.13 -5.46 -32.27
C GLY A 938 -18.29 -5.19 -31.04
N ILE A 939 -17.18 -5.90 -30.89
CA ILE A 939 -16.17 -5.63 -29.86
C ILE A 939 -15.28 -4.52 -30.40
N TYR A 940 -15.18 -3.40 -29.70
CA TYR A 940 -14.16 -2.39 -29.93
C TYR A 940 -13.19 -2.45 -28.74
N ALA A 941 -11.90 -2.61 -29.05
CA ALA A 941 -10.81 -2.50 -28.09
C ALA A 941 -10.58 -1.04 -27.71
#